data_AF-A0A0R3UIM7-F1
#
_entry.id   AF-A0A0R3UIM7-F1
#
_cell.length_a   1.000
_cell.length_b   1.000
_cell.length_c   1.000
_cell.angle_alpha   90.00
_cell.angle_beta   90.00
_cell.angle_gamma   90.00
#
_symmetry.space_group_name_H-M   'P 1'
#
loop_
_entity.id
_entity.type
_entity.pdbx_description
1 polymer ?
#
loop_
_entity_poly.entity_id
_entity_poly.type
_entity_poly.pdbx_seq_one_letter_code
_entity_poly.pdbx_strand_id
1 'polypeptide(L)'
;MPATESAEDDNFPWAEQLPLTEGRRSVNRTSLRKLHLSRAKLKASSRASALLSGFAMMAMIELTIENDEDNRVPEALLVVFTAFASLLVVVHITALMISTCILPQLECYISMCENSDGGVDSPYEKVRGYIEMAWIFSTALGMLLFLVVVVLACWVKFWNISKWSAGVCFLIVGPVVLVFVLFAIFFYRTLISFKYQHASKMAEFFDFVVIGGGIAGVVCTQTLCELIAPSPYNLPVANHPPGGASPQLRVCFISTTPTLKTAVNVRHVTRMLESFDVVEKPCEDWSRAWSNILTVIIDKVDRVNSEDRLVYLLHRKDRPVKYGRICIATGGLPRAICPEHPLVLTLRDTESIVQFRSRLSDARRVVLVGNGGIATEVAYEIEGCQVIWVVKHENISVPFLDAAASQFLLRSRSEKSKAALGSGGDRNAKTAPLIQTLRYTLADRNSESQNYRLVSLKGEDGEKLIGSALGPDWTQGLRFTGIIEEGSLTRQLKVVYQCQVDRILSPSEFADSGETSVEADEEGPLLPSFAPSNWPLYVRLTNGECYGADFIISATGVDANLTSTSCTPLIEADQDIKTASASEGGGLVVNALMQCSVPEVYAAGDCAYAGWHPKSPHWFQMRLWSQARQTAFQAAKSMFYHTMGEEVPLDFSFEIFAHMTHFFGFKVVLLGAFNGQGLDLTSPDVTVLLRITPGQEYVKCIMLNGRMQGALLIGETDLEETFENVILNQLDLSSFGEHLLDPNIDISDYFD
;
A
#
# COMPACT_ATOMS: atom_id res chain seq x y z
N MET A 1 56.42 29.72 51.42
CA MET A 1 57.45 28.74 51.02
C MET A 1 56.81 27.37 50.93
N PRO A 2 57.01 26.62 49.85
CA PRO A 2 57.49 27.05 48.51
C PRO A 2 56.58 26.50 47.38
N ALA A 3 56.55 26.92 46.10
CA ALA A 3 57.20 27.92 45.23
C ALA A 3 56.25 28.09 43.99
N THR A 4 55.80 29.27 43.53
CA THR A 4 56.35 30.16 42.44
C THR A 4 56.71 29.40 41.15
N GLU A 5 56.15 29.69 39.96
CA GLU A 5 56.38 30.82 39.02
C GLU A 5 55.30 30.77 37.89
N SER A 6 54.51 31.82 37.59
CA SER A 6 54.69 32.96 36.66
C SER A 6 55.00 32.64 35.17
N ALA A 7 54.03 32.95 34.29
CA ALA A 7 54.22 33.47 32.92
C ALA A 7 52.86 34.04 32.46
N GLU A 8 52.60 35.32 32.70
CA GLU A 8 52.71 36.40 31.71
C GLU A 8 51.73 36.25 30.53
N ASP A 9 50.63 37.01 30.65
CA ASP A 9 49.91 37.60 29.52
C ASP A 9 50.91 38.37 28.66
N ASP A 10 51.08 37.96 27.41
CA ASP A 10 51.51 38.87 26.36
C ASP A 10 50.65 38.67 25.11
N ASN A 11 49.96 39.76 24.81
CA ASN A 11 49.00 39.97 23.76
C ASN A 11 49.73 39.94 22.40
N PHE A 12 49.43 38.97 21.52
CA PHE A 12 49.83 39.03 20.10
C PHE A 12 48.61 39.17 19.18
N PRO A 13 48.44 40.32 18.51
CA PRO A 13 47.31 40.61 17.65
C PRO A 13 47.58 40.09 16.23
N TRP A 14 47.10 38.89 15.92
CA TRP A 14 46.86 38.46 14.52
C TRP A 14 45.73 37.44 14.39
N ALA A 15 44.89 37.26 15.41
CA ALA A 15 43.71 36.37 15.36
C ALA A 15 42.54 36.89 14.48
N GLU A 16 42.86 37.62 13.41
CA GLU A 16 41.97 37.96 12.29
C GLU A 16 42.69 37.61 10.98
N GLN A 17 42.82 36.30 10.70
CA GLN A 17 43.02 35.74 9.35
C GLN A 17 43.09 34.21 9.45
N LEU A 18 41.95 33.56 9.69
CA LEU A 18 41.76 32.15 9.36
C LEU A 18 41.12 32.08 7.97
N PRO A 19 41.85 31.65 6.92
CA PRO A 19 41.24 31.43 5.62
C PRO A 19 40.41 30.15 5.67
N LEU A 20 39.16 30.24 5.20
CA LEU A 20 38.16 29.19 4.92
C LEU A 20 38.66 28.07 3.96
N THR A 21 39.86 27.51 4.17
CA THR A 21 40.59 26.67 3.21
C THR A 21 40.86 25.25 3.68
N GLU A 22 40.58 24.90 4.93
CA GLU A 22 40.81 23.52 5.43
C GLU A 22 39.82 22.50 4.85
N GLY A 23 38.56 22.90 4.61
CA GLY A 23 37.55 22.03 3.98
C GLY A 23 37.91 21.65 2.53
N ARG A 24 38.46 22.59 1.75
CA ARG A 24 38.76 22.38 0.32
C ARG A 24 40.02 21.55 0.10
N ARG A 25 41.03 21.70 0.97
CA ARG A 25 42.27 20.90 0.93
C ARG A 25 42.06 19.43 1.31
N SER A 26 41.11 19.11 2.19
CA SER A 26 40.82 17.72 2.60
C SER A 26 40.08 16.90 1.51
N VAL A 27 39.17 17.55 0.77
CA VAL A 27 38.39 16.95 -0.34
C VAL A 27 39.29 16.64 -1.56
N ASN A 28 40.26 17.50 -1.86
CA ASN A 28 41.23 17.24 -2.93
C ASN A 28 42.16 16.04 -2.60
N ARG A 29 42.59 15.90 -1.34
CA ARG A 29 43.45 14.77 -0.91
C ARG A 29 42.74 13.42 -1.00
N THR A 30 41.45 13.37 -0.69
CA THR A 30 40.67 12.11 -0.78
C THR A 30 40.40 11.73 -2.23
N SER A 31 40.09 12.70 -3.10
CA SER A 31 39.91 12.47 -4.53
C SER A 31 41.20 12.02 -5.22
N LEU A 32 42.33 12.65 -4.89
CA LEU A 32 43.65 12.26 -5.39
C LEU A 32 44.04 10.82 -4.97
N ARG A 33 43.78 10.44 -3.70
CA ARG A 33 43.98 9.06 -3.22
C ARG A 33 43.15 8.04 -4.00
N LYS A 34 41.90 8.36 -4.34
CA LYS A 34 41.03 7.49 -5.16
C LYS A 34 41.59 7.31 -6.58
N LEU A 35 42.16 8.35 -7.17
CA LEU A 35 42.80 8.29 -8.48
C LEU A 35 44.08 7.42 -8.46
N HIS A 36 44.93 7.58 -7.44
CA HIS A 36 46.12 6.72 -7.27
C HIS A 36 45.75 5.24 -7.05
N LEU A 37 44.69 4.94 -6.29
CA LEU A 37 44.20 3.57 -6.13
C LEU A 37 43.73 2.99 -7.47
N SER A 38 43.01 3.77 -8.27
CA SER A 38 42.53 3.34 -9.60
C SER A 38 43.69 3.10 -10.57
N ARG A 39 44.72 3.94 -10.53
CA ARG A 39 45.98 3.74 -11.26
C ARG A 39 46.65 2.44 -10.87
N ALA A 40 46.72 2.14 -9.56
CA ALA A 40 47.30 0.88 -9.07
C ALA A 40 46.51 -0.35 -9.55
N LYS A 41 45.17 -0.30 -9.50
CA LYS A 41 44.29 -1.38 -9.98
C LYS A 41 44.47 -1.66 -11.47
N LEU A 42 44.51 -0.62 -12.32
CA LEU A 42 44.73 -0.78 -13.77
C LEU A 42 46.12 -1.30 -14.09
N LYS A 43 47.17 -0.83 -13.40
CA LYS A 43 48.53 -1.38 -13.56
C LYS A 43 48.62 -2.85 -13.18
N ALA A 44 47.96 -3.24 -12.09
CA ALA A 44 47.90 -4.64 -11.68
C ALA A 44 47.12 -5.50 -12.72
N SER A 45 45.95 -5.03 -13.17
CA SER A 45 45.13 -5.70 -14.18
C SER A 45 45.88 -5.88 -15.51
N SER A 46 46.56 -4.83 -15.99
CA SER A 46 47.37 -4.88 -17.21
C SER A 46 48.51 -5.92 -17.12
N ARG A 47 49.28 -5.92 -16.02
CA ARG A 47 50.39 -6.86 -15.84
C ARG A 47 49.91 -8.31 -15.74
N ALA A 48 48.87 -8.55 -14.94
CA ALA A 48 48.31 -9.88 -14.75
C ALA A 48 47.70 -10.42 -16.06
N SER A 49 46.93 -9.60 -16.78
CA SER A 49 46.29 -10.00 -18.03
C SER A 49 47.27 -10.27 -19.16
N ALA A 50 48.33 -9.47 -19.29
CA ALA A 50 49.37 -9.72 -20.29
C ALA A 50 50.10 -11.06 -20.05
N LEU A 51 50.42 -11.37 -18.79
CA LEU A 51 51.12 -12.59 -18.42
C LEU A 51 50.23 -13.84 -18.59
N LEU A 52 49.02 -13.83 -18.02
CA LEU A 52 48.13 -14.99 -18.02
C LEU A 52 47.55 -15.30 -19.41
N SER A 53 47.24 -14.27 -20.21
CA SER A 53 46.84 -14.46 -21.62
C SER A 53 47.97 -15.09 -22.44
N GLY A 54 49.23 -14.65 -22.22
CA GLY A 54 50.40 -15.25 -22.85
C GLY A 54 50.58 -16.72 -22.49
N PHE A 55 50.42 -17.09 -21.21
CA PHE A 55 50.49 -18.49 -20.79
C PHE A 55 49.36 -19.35 -21.37
N ALA A 56 48.13 -18.85 -21.39
CA ALA A 56 47.00 -19.57 -21.96
C ALA A 56 47.16 -19.80 -23.47
N MET A 57 47.64 -18.78 -24.20
CA MET A 57 47.90 -18.87 -25.63
C MET A 57 49.06 -19.82 -25.93
N MET A 58 50.16 -19.75 -25.18
CA MET A 58 51.27 -20.70 -25.30
C MET A 58 50.83 -22.13 -25.00
N ALA A 59 50.02 -22.33 -23.96
CA ALA A 59 49.45 -23.63 -23.64
C ALA A 59 48.55 -24.16 -24.76
N MET A 60 47.82 -23.32 -25.49
CA MET A 60 47.05 -23.76 -26.66
C MET A 60 47.92 -24.12 -27.87
N ILE A 61 49.02 -23.39 -28.10
CA ILE A 61 49.91 -23.60 -29.25
C ILE A 61 50.84 -24.81 -29.05
N GLU A 62 51.38 -24.97 -27.84
CA GLU A 62 52.36 -26.02 -27.50
C GLU A 62 51.71 -27.36 -27.14
N LEU A 63 50.38 -27.44 -27.07
CA LEU A 63 49.68 -28.68 -26.74
C LEU A 63 49.58 -29.56 -27.99
N THR A 64 50.56 -30.43 -28.12
CA THR A 64 50.61 -31.49 -29.14
C THR A 64 49.74 -32.67 -28.69
N ILE A 65 48.69 -32.98 -29.44
CA ILE A 65 47.84 -34.15 -29.20
C ILE A 65 48.38 -35.31 -30.04
N GLU A 66 48.98 -36.31 -29.38
CA GLU A 66 49.35 -37.57 -30.04
C GLU A 66 48.08 -38.41 -30.22
N ASN A 67 47.74 -38.74 -31.47
CA ASN A 67 46.57 -39.55 -31.80
C ASN A 67 46.93 -41.04 -31.70
N ASP A 68 46.73 -41.63 -30.51
CA ASP A 68 46.81 -43.08 -30.31
C ASP A 68 45.46 -43.73 -30.67
N GLU A 69 45.47 -44.84 -31.43
CA GLU A 69 44.25 -45.50 -31.91
C GLU A 69 43.48 -46.22 -30.80
N ASP A 70 44.16 -46.65 -29.72
CA ASP A 70 43.55 -47.47 -28.65
C ASP A 70 43.00 -46.67 -27.44
N ASN A 71 43.44 -45.44 -27.19
CA ASN A 71 43.00 -44.64 -26.03
C ASN A 71 42.88 -43.14 -26.39
N ARG A 72 42.00 -42.81 -27.34
CA ARG A 72 41.77 -41.43 -27.79
C ARG A 72 41.24 -40.52 -26.68
N VAL A 73 41.65 -39.25 -26.73
CA VAL A 73 41.11 -38.18 -25.88
C VAL A 73 39.63 -37.94 -26.26
N PRO A 74 38.70 -37.88 -25.30
CA PRO A 74 37.29 -37.61 -25.59
C PRO A 74 37.10 -36.25 -26.29
N GLU A 75 36.33 -36.23 -27.38
CA GLU A 75 36.03 -34.99 -28.11
C GLU A 75 35.39 -33.93 -27.19
N ALA A 76 34.51 -34.35 -26.28
CA ALA A 76 33.88 -33.45 -25.30
C ALA A 76 34.92 -32.73 -24.41
N LEU A 77 36.01 -33.41 -24.03
CA LEU A 77 37.07 -32.79 -23.23
C LEU A 77 37.85 -31.75 -24.03
N LEU A 78 38.13 -32.04 -25.30
CA LEU A 78 38.80 -31.10 -26.22
C LEU A 78 37.95 -29.85 -26.46
N VAL A 79 36.63 -30.03 -26.64
CA VAL A 79 35.67 -28.92 -26.78
C VAL A 79 35.62 -28.08 -25.51
N VAL A 80 35.56 -28.70 -24.32
CA VAL A 80 35.56 -27.97 -23.05
C VAL A 80 36.88 -27.22 -22.84
N PHE A 81 38.03 -27.87 -23.07
CA PHE A 81 39.34 -27.22 -22.97
C PHE A 81 39.46 -26.01 -23.89
N THR A 82 39.13 -26.17 -25.18
CA THR A 82 39.21 -25.09 -26.17
C THR A 82 38.24 -23.95 -25.86
N ALA A 83 37.03 -24.24 -25.38
CA ALA A 83 36.07 -23.22 -24.95
C ALA A 83 36.58 -22.39 -23.77
N PHE A 84 37.06 -23.05 -22.70
CA PHE A 84 37.56 -22.37 -21.50
C PHE A 84 38.86 -21.60 -21.77
N ALA A 85 39.78 -22.16 -22.58
CA ALA A 85 41.02 -21.49 -22.96
C ALA A 85 40.74 -20.25 -23.84
N SER A 86 39.80 -20.35 -24.78
CA SER A 86 39.37 -19.21 -25.60
C SER A 86 38.71 -18.12 -24.75
N LEU A 87 37.81 -18.51 -23.84
CA LEU A 87 37.15 -17.57 -22.92
C LEU A 87 38.16 -16.83 -22.03
N LEU A 88 39.15 -17.56 -21.49
CA LEU A 88 40.23 -16.99 -20.69
C LEU A 88 41.01 -15.91 -21.46
N VAL A 89 41.39 -16.20 -22.70
CA VAL A 89 42.09 -15.25 -23.57
C VAL A 89 41.22 -14.01 -23.83
N VAL A 90 39.93 -14.18 -24.15
CA VAL A 90 39.00 -13.07 -24.39
C VAL A 90 38.85 -12.18 -23.15
N VAL A 91 38.67 -12.77 -21.98
CA VAL A 91 38.52 -12.04 -20.70
C VAL A 91 39.76 -11.21 -20.41
N HIS A 92 40.97 -11.77 -20.56
CA HIS A 92 42.21 -11.05 -20.31
C HIS A 92 42.54 -10.01 -21.38
N ILE A 93 42.29 -10.28 -22.66
CA ILE A 93 42.47 -9.28 -23.72
C ILE A 93 41.53 -8.09 -23.50
N THR A 94 40.29 -8.35 -23.09
CA THR A 94 39.32 -7.29 -22.78
C THR A 94 39.79 -6.44 -21.58
N ALA A 95 40.26 -7.07 -20.50
CA ALA A 95 40.80 -6.35 -19.35
C ALA A 95 42.08 -5.55 -19.69
N LEU A 96 42.92 -6.09 -20.58
CA LEU A 96 44.12 -5.42 -21.09
C LEU A 96 43.75 -4.22 -21.97
N MET A 97 42.74 -4.35 -22.83
CA MET A 97 42.24 -3.26 -23.68
C MET A 97 41.70 -2.10 -22.82
N ILE A 98 40.87 -2.40 -21.83
CA ILE A 98 40.35 -1.39 -20.91
C ILE A 98 41.50 -0.70 -20.15
N SER A 99 42.49 -1.47 -19.70
CA SER A 99 43.65 -0.93 -18.98
C SER A 99 44.56 -0.07 -19.86
N THR A 100 44.81 -0.47 -21.11
CA THR A 100 45.66 0.28 -22.06
C THR A 100 45.00 1.57 -22.54
N CYS A 101 43.69 1.58 -22.75
CA CYS A 101 42.96 2.77 -23.16
C CYS A 101 42.82 3.80 -22.03
N ILE A 102 42.57 3.36 -20.79
CA ILE A 102 42.23 4.27 -19.67
C ILE A 102 43.49 4.73 -18.91
N LEU A 103 44.51 3.89 -18.76
CA LEU A 103 45.66 4.19 -17.91
C LEU A 103 46.43 5.46 -18.33
N PRO A 104 46.74 5.72 -19.62
CA PRO A 104 47.45 6.94 -20.02
C PRO A 104 46.65 8.22 -19.73
N GLN A 105 45.33 8.17 -19.96
CA GLN A 105 44.43 9.30 -19.68
C GLN A 105 44.36 9.58 -18.18
N LEU A 106 44.31 8.52 -17.35
CA LEU A 106 44.30 8.65 -15.90
C LEU A 106 45.63 9.19 -15.34
N GLU A 107 46.77 8.77 -15.90
CA GLU A 107 48.08 9.29 -15.49
C GLU A 107 48.28 10.76 -15.85
N CYS A 108 47.83 11.16 -17.05
CA CYS A 108 47.79 12.57 -17.45
C CYS A 108 46.90 13.38 -16.49
N TYR A 109 45.71 12.88 -16.19
CA TYR A 109 44.77 13.55 -15.28
C TYR A 109 45.34 13.71 -13.86
N ILE A 110 45.96 12.66 -13.30
CA ILE A 110 46.62 12.75 -11.98
C ILE A 110 47.70 13.84 -11.98
N SER A 111 48.52 13.91 -13.03
CA SER A 111 49.56 14.96 -13.15
C SER A 111 48.98 16.37 -13.27
N MET A 112 47.81 16.53 -13.90
CA MET A 112 47.11 17.82 -13.96
C MET A 112 46.53 18.21 -12.60
N CYS A 113 45.95 17.25 -11.86
CA CYS A 113 45.44 17.47 -10.50
C CYS A 113 46.55 17.77 -9.48
N GLU A 114 47.75 17.23 -9.67
CA GLU A 114 48.92 17.55 -8.82
C GLU A 114 49.44 18.97 -9.07
N ASN A 115 49.20 19.53 -10.27
CA ASN A 115 49.72 20.83 -10.71
C ASN A 115 48.70 21.99 -10.69
N SER A 116 47.39 21.72 -10.57
CA SER A 116 46.33 22.75 -10.51
C SER A 116 45.57 22.74 -9.18
N ASP A 117 45.49 23.91 -8.54
CA ASP A 117 44.78 24.15 -7.27
C ASP A 117 43.26 24.40 -7.46
N GLY A 118 42.76 24.21 -8.68
CA GLY A 118 41.37 24.43 -9.08
C GLY A 118 40.57 23.13 -9.17
N GLY A 119 39.37 23.11 -8.60
CA GLY A 119 38.45 21.97 -8.67
C GLY A 119 37.99 21.72 -10.09
N VAL A 120 38.46 20.61 -10.68
CA VAL A 120 37.99 20.10 -11.97
C VAL A 120 36.94 19.03 -11.69
N ASP A 121 35.73 19.22 -12.21
CA ASP A 121 34.68 18.20 -12.19
C ASP A 121 35.21 16.90 -12.79
N SER A 122 35.09 15.79 -12.05
CA SER A 122 35.83 14.58 -12.38
C SER A 122 35.12 13.78 -13.49
N PRO A 123 35.66 13.69 -14.72
CA PRO A 123 35.22 12.69 -15.70
C PRO A 123 35.43 11.24 -15.19
N TYR A 124 36.16 11.08 -14.08
CA TYR A 124 36.43 9.84 -13.37
C TYR A 124 35.16 9.07 -12.94
N GLU A 125 34.07 9.73 -12.53
CA GLU A 125 32.86 9.02 -12.11
C GLU A 125 32.25 8.16 -13.22
N LYS A 126 32.34 8.62 -14.47
CA LYS A 126 31.86 7.88 -15.65
C LYS A 126 32.79 6.72 -16.03
N VAL A 127 34.09 6.80 -15.69
CA VAL A 127 35.11 5.82 -16.07
C VAL A 127 35.33 4.76 -14.98
N ARG A 128 34.96 5.05 -13.74
CA ARG A 128 35.14 4.16 -12.57
C ARG A 128 34.55 2.78 -12.77
N GLY A 129 33.36 2.68 -13.38
CA GLY A 129 32.73 1.40 -13.68
C GLY A 129 33.62 0.50 -14.55
N TYR A 130 34.22 1.06 -15.61
CA TYR A 130 35.13 0.32 -16.47
C TYR A 130 36.42 -0.12 -15.75
N ILE A 131 36.94 0.71 -14.84
CA ILE A 131 38.13 0.38 -14.04
C ILE A 131 37.86 -0.78 -13.09
N GLU A 132 36.72 -0.77 -12.40
CA GLU A 132 36.32 -1.86 -11.50
C GLU A 132 36.07 -3.16 -12.29
N MET A 133 35.40 -3.07 -13.45
CA MET A 133 35.18 -4.21 -14.35
C MET A 133 36.49 -4.82 -14.87
N ALA A 134 37.45 -4.01 -15.33
CA ALA A 134 38.74 -4.51 -15.80
C ALA A 134 39.55 -5.20 -14.69
N TRP A 135 39.45 -4.71 -13.46
CA TRP A 135 40.13 -5.33 -12.32
C TRP A 135 39.48 -6.66 -11.92
N ILE A 136 38.15 -6.74 -11.89
CA ILE A 136 37.41 -7.98 -11.60
C ILE A 136 37.65 -9.03 -12.69
N PHE A 137 37.55 -8.64 -13.96
CA PHE A 137 37.78 -9.55 -15.10
C PHE A 137 39.21 -10.09 -15.12
N SER A 138 40.22 -9.26 -14.85
CA SER A 138 41.60 -9.74 -14.80
C SER A 138 41.93 -10.56 -13.55
N THR A 139 41.42 -10.16 -12.38
CA THR A 139 41.90 -10.67 -11.08
C THR A 139 41.01 -11.78 -10.57
N ALA A 140 39.69 -11.61 -10.59
CA ALA A 140 38.78 -12.63 -10.08
C ALA A 140 38.47 -13.68 -11.16
N LEU A 141 37.84 -13.24 -12.26
CA LEU A 141 37.37 -14.17 -13.29
C LEU A 141 38.53 -14.81 -14.07
N GLY A 142 39.52 -14.01 -14.45
CA GLY A 142 40.69 -14.48 -15.21
C GLY A 142 41.54 -15.51 -14.45
N MET A 143 41.81 -15.30 -13.17
CA MET A 143 42.57 -16.29 -12.37
C MET A 143 41.80 -17.60 -12.16
N LEU A 144 40.48 -17.54 -11.96
CA LEU A 144 39.64 -18.74 -11.86
C LEU A 144 39.67 -19.55 -13.15
N LEU A 145 39.43 -18.88 -14.29
CA LEU A 145 39.47 -19.52 -15.60
C LEU A 145 40.87 -20.08 -15.90
N PHE A 146 41.93 -19.40 -15.50
CA PHE A 146 43.31 -19.89 -15.67
C PHE A 146 43.54 -21.21 -14.91
N LEU A 147 43.10 -21.31 -13.66
CA LEU A 147 43.22 -22.57 -12.89
C LEU A 147 42.44 -23.72 -13.54
N VAL A 148 41.23 -23.44 -14.02
CA VAL A 148 40.41 -24.45 -14.75
C VAL A 148 41.12 -24.90 -16.02
N VAL A 149 41.65 -23.96 -16.81
CA VAL A 149 42.39 -24.26 -18.05
C VAL A 149 43.65 -25.07 -17.78
N VAL A 150 44.38 -24.81 -16.69
CA VAL A 150 45.55 -25.62 -16.28
C VAL A 150 45.16 -27.07 -15.98
N VAL A 151 44.07 -27.29 -15.25
CA VAL A 151 43.57 -28.65 -14.95
C VAL A 151 43.17 -29.36 -16.24
N LEU A 152 42.42 -28.68 -17.11
CA LEU A 152 41.99 -29.24 -18.39
C LEU A 152 43.18 -29.53 -19.31
N ALA A 153 44.20 -28.66 -19.37
CA ALA A 153 45.40 -28.86 -20.17
C ALA A 153 46.17 -30.11 -19.71
N CYS A 154 46.31 -30.32 -18.39
CA CYS A 154 46.91 -31.54 -17.85
C CYS A 154 46.07 -32.78 -18.18
N TRP A 155 44.74 -32.65 -18.14
CA TRP A 155 43.83 -33.75 -18.45
C TRP A 155 43.90 -34.16 -19.92
N VAL A 156 44.01 -33.19 -20.83
CA VAL A 156 44.20 -33.43 -22.27
C VAL A 156 45.59 -34.01 -22.54
N LYS A 157 46.66 -33.46 -21.95
CA LYS A 157 48.04 -33.87 -22.21
C LYS A 157 48.40 -35.25 -21.67
N PHE A 158 47.95 -35.58 -20.46
CA PHE A 158 48.31 -36.85 -19.82
C PHE A 158 47.28 -37.96 -20.01
N TRP A 159 46.21 -37.73 -20.77
CA TRP A 159 45.16 -38.73 -21.00
C TRP A 159 45.70 -40.06 -21.56
N ASN A 160 46.63 -39.97 -22.52
CA ASN A 160 47.21 -41.12 -23.21
C ASN A 160 48.38 -41.75 -22.44
N ILE A 161 49.03 -40.98 -21.56
CA ILE A 161 50.25 -41.42 -20.85
C ILE A 161 49.93 -42.00 -19.47
N SER A 162 49.15 -41.29 -18.65
CA SER A 162 48.79 -41.72 -17.30
C SER A 162 47.60 -40.92 -16.77
N LYS A 163 46.44 -41.59 -16.66
CA LYS A 163 45.24 -41.02 -16.03
C LYS A 163 45.47 -40.66 -14.56
N TRP A 164 46.41 -41.33 -13.88
CA TRP A 164 46.80 -41.02 -12.50
C TRP A 164 47.51 -39.67 -12.38
N SER A 165 48.32 -39.28 -13.35
CA SER A 165 49.01 -37.97 -13.36
C SER A 165 48.02 -36.81 -13.49
N ALA A 166 47.00 -36.98 -14.33
CA ALA A 166 45.90 -36.02 -14.45
C ALA A 166 45.07 -35.95 -13.15
N GLY A 167 44.78 -37.12 -12.54
CA GLY A 167 44.09 -37.22 -11.24
C GLY A 167 44.80 -36.50 -10.09
N VAL A 168 46.14 -36.60 -10.02
CA VAL A 168 46.95 -35.88 -9.02
C VAL A 168 46.87 -34.36 -9.22
N CYS A 169 46.92 -33.87 -10.48
CA CYS A 169 46.76 -32.45 -10.77
C CYS A 169 45.39 -31.92 -10.31
N PHE A 170 44.32 -32.68 -10.56
CA PHE A 170 42.98 -32.34 -10.07
C PHE A 170 42.90 -32.31 -8.53
N LEU A 171 43.54 -33.27 -7.84
CA LEU A 171 43.57 -33.33 -6.37
C LEU A 171 44.30 -32.12 -5.78
N ILE A 172 45.38 -31.65 -6.41
CA ILE A 172 46.15 -30.48 -5.94
C ILE A 172 45.43 -29.16 -6.25
N VAL A 173 44.90 -29.00 -7.46
CA VAL A 173 44.31 -27.72 -7.92
C VAL A 173 42.85 -27.57 -7.48
N GLY A 174 42.10 -28.67 -7.35
CA GLY A 174 40.69 -28.67 -6.96
C GLY A 174 40.38 -27.92 -5.67
N PRO A 175 41.10 -28.16 -4.55
CA PRO A 175 40.92 -27.41 -3.31
C PRO A 175 41.17 -25.90 -3.48
N VAL A 176 42.15 -25.52 -4.30
CA VAL A 176 42.47 -24.11 -4.57
C VAL A 176 41.33 -23.43 -5.32
N VAL A 177 40.75 -24.12 -6.32
CA VAL A 177 39.57 -23.63 -7.06
C VAL A 177 38.37 -23.49 -6.12
N LEU A 178 38.13 -24.45 -5.23
CA LEU A 178 37.03 -24.38 -4.26
C LEU A 178 37.18 -23.17 -3.32
N VAL A 179 38.38 -22.96 -2.77
CA VAL A 179 38.67 -21.78 -1.92
C VAL A 179 38.46 -20.49 -2.70
N PHE A 180 38.86 -20.46 -3.98
CA PHE A 180 38.68 -19.28 -4.82
C PHE A 180 37.20 -18.99 -5.12
N VAL A 181 36.39 -20.02 -5.37
CA VAL A 181 34.93 -19.87 -5.57
C VAL A 181 34.25 -19.39 -4.28
N LEU A 182 34.61 -19.96 -3.13
CA LEU A 182 34.10 -19.49 -1.84
C LEU A 182 34.50 -18.04 -1.56
N PHE A 183 35.74 -17.66 -1.87
CA PHE A 183 36.20 -16.28 -1.78
C PHE A 183 35.45 -15.36 -2.75
N ALA A 184 35.16 -15.77 -3.98
CA ALA A 184 34.41 -14.99 -4.95
C ALA A 184 32.95 -14.77 -4.50
N ILE A 185 32.30 -15.80 -3.96
CA ILE A 185 30.95 -15.69 -3.37
C ILE A 185 30.97 -14.74 -2.17
N PHE A 186 31.95 -14.89 -1.27
CA PHE A 186 32.13 -14.00 -0.14
C PHE A 186 32.33 -12.55 -0.59
N PHE A 187 33.24 -12.32 -1.55
CA PHE A 187 33.53 -11.01 -2.10
C PHE A 187 32.31 -10.38 -2.81
N TYR A 188 31.52 -11.15 -3.54
CA TYR A 188 30.27 -10.70 -4.16
C TYR A 188 29.25 -10.27 -3.10
N ARG A 189 29.08 -11.06 -2.03
CA ARG A 189 28.24 -10.70 -0.88
C ARG A 189 28.76 -9.42 -0.20
N THR A 190 30.07 -9.29 -0.01
CA THR A 190 30.69 -8.09 0.54
C THR A 190 30.49 -6.86 -0.36
N LEU A 191 30.54 -7.01 -1.68
CA LEU A 191 30.28 -5.91 -2.62
C LEU A 191 28.83 -5.44 -2.61
N ILE A 192 27.87 -6.38 -2.55
CA ILE A 192 26.44 -6.03 -2.41
C ILE A 192 26.21 -5.34 -1.07
N SER A 193 26.75 -5.90 0.02
CA SER A 193 26.70 -5.26 1.33
C SER A 193 27.34 -3.87 1.30
N PHE A 194 28.44 -3.67 0.57
CA PHE A 194 29.05 -2.36 0.42
C PHE A 194 28.18 -1.38 -0.36
N LYS A 195 27.50 -1.80 -1.44
CA LYS A 195 26.49 -0.97 -2.13
C LYS A 195 25.35 -0.59 -1.20
N TYR A 196 24.86 -1.55 -0.41
CA TYR A 196 23.81 -1.34 0.57
C TYR A 196 24.23 -0.36 1.67
N GLN A 197 25.45 -0.51 2.19
CA GLN A 197 26.06 0.41 3.16
C GLN A 197 26.30 1.80 2.57
N HIS A 198 26.66 1.90 1.28
CA HIS A 198 26.82 3.20 0.61
C HIS A 198 25.47 3.90 0.42
N ALA A 199 24.44 3.16 0.00
CA ALA A 199 23.07 3.65 -0.11
C ALA A 199 22.53 4.08 1.28
N SER A 200 22.76 3.28 2.32
CA SER A 200 22.40 3.60 3.71
C SER A 200 23.11 4.86 4.24
N LYS A 201 24.37 5.10 3.85
CA LYS A 201 25.11 6.33 4.23
C LYS A 201 24.65 7.59 3.50
N MET A 202 24.04 7.44 2.33
CA MET A 202 23.49 8.55 1.54
C MET A 202 21.96 8.70 1.74
N ALA A 203 21.34 7.79 2.49
CA ALA A 203 19.92 7.79 2.77
C ALA A 203 19.56 8.97 3.66
N GLU A 204 18.53 9.70 3.27
CA GLU A 204 18.01 10.79 4.08
C GLU A 204 17.25 10.23 5.27
N PHE A 205 17.63 10.67 6.47
CA PHE A 205 17.01 10.21 7.71
C PHE A 205 15.82 11.09 8.11
N PHE A 206 14.73 10.42 8.49
CA PHE A 206 13.54 11.00 9.09
C PHE A 206 13.19 10.25 10.37
N ASP A 207 12.79 10.98 11.41
CA ASP A 207 12.36 10.38 12.67
C ASP A 207 11.09 9.55 12.46
N PHE A 208 10.18 10.04 11.62
CA PHE A 208 8.93 9.39 11.29
C PHE A 208 8.75 9.27 9.77
N VAL A 209 8.36 8.07 9.32
CA VAL A 209 7.91 7.84 7.94
C VAL A 209 6.48 7.32 7.96
N VAL A 210 5.61 7.88 7.12
CA VAL A 210 4.23 7.41 6.94
C VAL A 210 4.03 7.02 5.48
N ILE A 211 3.50 5.82 5.23
CA ILE A 211 3.24 5.31 3.88
C ILE A 211 1.72 5.26 3.63
N GLY A 212 1.25 5.98 2.62
CA GLY A 212 -0.10 5.86 2.07
C GLY A 212 -0.91 7.16 2.13
N GLY A 213 -1.33 7.67 0.97
CA GLY A 213 -2.09 8.93 0.84
C GLY A 213 -3.59 8.87 1.23
N GLY A 214 -4.02 7.78 1.86
CA GLY A 214 -5.39 7.60 2.35
C GLY A 214 -5.64 8.29 3.70
N ILE A 215 -6.87 8.21 4.20
CA ILE A 215 -7.28 8.86 5.46
C ILE A 215 -6.38 8.48 6.64
N ALA A 216 -6.01 7.20 6.76
CA ALA A 216 -5.13 6.75 7.83
C ALA A 216 -3.73 7.41 7.76
N GLY A 217 -3.09 7.43 6.59
CA GLY A 217 -1.77 8.05 6.47
C GLY A 217 -1.80 9.57 6.60
N VAL A 218 -2.87 10.21 6.11
CA VAL A 218 -3.07 11.66 6.26
C VAL A 218 -3.27 12.05 7.72
N VAL A 219 -4.18 11.36 8.44
CA VAL A 219 -4.40 11.61 9.88
C VAL A 219 -3.13 11.32 10.68
N CYS A 220 -2.44 10.20 10.41
CA CYS A 220 -1.21 9.86 11.11
C CYS A 220 -0.13 10.94 10.93
N THR A 221 0.07 11.40 9.68
CA THR A 221 1.01 12.49 9.36
C THR A 221 0.60 13.80 10.02
N GLN A 222 -0.68 14.16 9.97
CA GLN A 222 -1.22 15.36 10.57
C GLN A 222 -0.96 15.39 12.08
N THR A 223 -1.35 14.32 12.77
CA THR A 223 -1.19 14.20 14.23
C THR A 223 0.28 14.25 14.62
N LEU A 224 1.18 13.58 13.89
CA LEU A 224 2.63 13.69 14.14
C LEU A 224 3.11 15.13 14.00
N CYS A 225 2.72 15.81 12.92
CA CYS A 225 3.13 17.19 12.68
C CYS A 225 2.59 18.14 13.77
N GLU A 226 1.34 17.96 14.20
CA GLU A 226 0.72 18.75 15.27
C GLU A 226 1.38 18.52 16.65
N LEU A 227 1.79 17.28 16.96
CA LEU A 227 2.52 16.96 18.19
C LEU A 227 3.94 17.56 18.19
N ILE A 228 4.60 17.63 17.03
CA ILE A 228 5.95 18.20 16.90
C ILE A 228 5.92 19.73 16.89
N ALA A 229 5.03 20.31 16.09
CA ALA A 229 4.89 21.75 15.91
C ALA A 229 3.40 22.11 15.69
N PRO A 230 2.69 22.51 16.75
CA PRO A 230 1.28 22.89 16.66
C PRO A 230 1.09 24.00 15.61
N SER A 231 0.17 23.79 14.67
CA SER A 231 -0.18 24.78 13.66
C SER A 231 -0.88 25.97 14.32
N PRO A 232 -0.59 27.23 13.94
CA PRO A 232 -1.18 28.43 14.55
C PRO A 232 -2.70 28.59 14.35
N TYR A 233 -3.37 27.66 13.68
CA TYR A 233 -4.77 27.79 13.27
C TYR A 233 -5.81 27.08 14.15
N ASN A 234 -5.44 26.35 15.21
CA ASN A 234 -6.42 25.78 16.15
C ASN A 234 -5.87 25.68 17.60
N LEU A 235 -6.34 26.58 18.47
CA LEU A 235 -6.30 26.61 19.95
C LEU A 235 -5.03 27.14 20.67
N PRO A 236 -5.19 27.68 21.91
CA PRO A 236 -4.23 28.60 22.53
C PRO A 236 -3.04 27.87 23.14
N VAL A 237 -1.87 28.48 22.93
CA VAL A 237 -0.57 28.05 23.45
C VAL A 237 -0.62 27.92 24.97
N ALA A 238 -0.56 26.69 25.48
CA ALA A 238 -0.04 26.47 26.83
C ALA A 238 1.47 26.77 26.78
N ASN A 239 1.88 27.74 27.58
CA ASN A 239 3.26 28.25 27.65
C ASN A 239 4.29 27.13 27.76
N HIS A 240 5.02 26.85 26.67
CA HIS A 240 6.37 26.29 26.76
C HIS A 240 7.38 27.43 26.88
N PRO A 241 8.42 27.28 27.74
CA PRO A 241 9.39 28.33 27.98
C PRO A 241 10.24 28.58 26.72
N PRO A 242 10.65 29.83 26.45
CA PRO A 242 11.56 30.12 25.37
C PRO A 242 12.97 29.78 25.83
N GLY A 243 13.54 28.68 25.33
CA GLY A 243 14.97 28.40 25.54
C GLY A 243 15.31 26.92 25.54
N GLY A 244 15.77 26.43 24.39
CA GLY A 244 16.39 25.11 24.25
C GLY A 244 16.27 24.62 22.82
N ALA A 245 17.40 24.52 22.10
CA ALA A 245 17.46 23.93 20.77
C ALA A 245 17.23 22.41 20.88
N SER A 246 15.97 21.99 20.90
CA SER A 246 15.60 20.58 20.70
C SER A 246 15.89 20.20 19.25
N PRO A 247 16.38 18.97 18.95
CA PRO A 247 16.49 18.50 17.58
C PRO A 247 15.10 18.54 16.93
N GLN A 248 14.96 19.26 15.81
CA GLN A 248 13.70 19.31 15.07
C GLN A 248 13.41 17.92 14.49
N LEU A 249 12.43 17.23 15.05
CA LEU A 249 11.95 15.96 14.54
C LEU A 249 11.38 16.15 13.12
N ARG A 250 11.73 15.23 12.21
CA ARG A 250 11.33 15.29 10.80
C ARG A 250 10.37 14.17 10.45
N VAL A 251 9.36 14.51 9.67
CA VAL A 251 8.33 13.60 9.16
C VAL A 251 8.46 13.49 7.64
N CYS A 252 8.54 12.27 7.13
CA CYS A 252 8.43 11.98 5.70
C CYS A 252 7.11 11.29 5.41
N PHE A 253 6.30 11.87 4.52
CA PHE A 253 5.05 11.29 4.08
C PHE A 253 5.15 10.82 2.63
N ILE A 254 4.96 9.53 2.40
CA ILE A 254 5.09 8.91 1.08
C ILE A 254 3.70 8.57 0.55
N SER A 255 3.34 9.18 -0.57
CA SER A 255 2.06 8.96 -1.26
C SER A 255 2.30 8.52 -2.70
N THR A 256 1.47 7.62 -3.22
CA THR A 256 1.50 7.23 -4.63
C THR A 256 0.91 8.30 -5.55
N THR A 257 0.03 9.16 -5.02
CA THR A 257 -0.69 10.20 -5.77
C THR A 257 -0.36 11.60 -5.24
N PRO A 258 -0.39 12.64 -6.09
CA PRO A 258 -0.17 14.04 -5.68
C PRO A 258 -1.34 14.63 -4.89
N THR A 259 -2.48 13.94 -4.83
CA THR A 259 -3.64 14.29 -4.00
C THR A 259 -3.73 13.40 -2.77
N LEU A 260 -4.16 13.98 -1.65
CA LEU A 260 -4.28 13.36 -0.33
C LEU A 260 -5.73 13.37 0.14
N LYS A 261 -6.18 12.24 0.70
CA LYS A 261 -7.54 12.12 1.26
C LYS A 261 -7.60 12.75 2.65
N THR A 262 -8.21 13.92 2.73
CA THR A 262 -8.32 14.71 3.95
C THR A 262 -9.75 14.68 4.45
N ALA A 263 -9.93 14.34 5.73
CA ALA A 263 -11.21 14.52 6.39
C ALA A 263 -11.45 16.01 6.67
N VAL A 264 -12.62 16.51 6.32
CA VAL A 264 -13.05 17.90 6.55
C VAL A 264 -14.44 17.92 7.14
N ASN A 265 -14.85 19.07 7.69
CA ASN A 265 -16.15 19.24 8.35
C ASN A 265 -16.42 18.16 9.41
N VAL A 266 -15.39 17.79 10.18
CA VAL A 266 -15.53 16.81 11.26
C VAL A 266 -16.49 17.38 12.31
N ARG A 267 -17.60 16.68 12.50
CA ARG A 267 -18.64 16.98 13.49
C ARG A 267 -18.70 15.85 14.49
N HIS A 268 -18.56 16.18 15.77
CA HIS A 268 -18.85 15.27 16.86
C HIS A 268 -20.36 15.25 17.06
N VAL A 269 -20.99 14.10 16.76
CA VAL A 269 -22.42 13.87 16.98
C VAL A 269 -22.64 13.50 18.44
N THR A 270 -21.75 12.67 18.96
CA THR A 270 -21.63 12.33 20.38
C THR A 270 -20.17 12.44 20.78
N ARG A 271 -19.79 11.94 21.96
CA ARG A 271 -18.39 11.95 22.39
C ARG A 271 -17.53 11.07 21.47
N MET A 272 -17.98 9.86 21.11
CA MET A 272 -17.22 8.91 20.27
C MET A 272 -17.72 8.80 18.83
N LEU A 273 -18.94 9.24 18.53
CA LEU A 273 -19.52 9.23 17.18
C LEU A 273 -19.14 10.51 16.41
N GLU A 274 -18.38 10.33 15.33
CA GLU A 274 -18.02 11.41 14.40
C GLU A 274 -18.71 11.24 13.05
N SER A 275 -19.05 12.36 12.43
CA SER A 275 -19.40 12.48 11.01
C SER A 275 -18.43 13.44 10.32
N PHE A 276 -18.01 13.14 9.10
CA PHE A 276 -17.04 13.96 8.36
C PHE A 276 -17.11 13.70 6.86
N ASP A 277 -16.74 14.71 6.08
CA ASP A 277 -16.58 14.61 4.64
C ASP A 277 -15.14 14.19 4.30
N VAL A 278 -14.95 13.51 3.17
CA VAL A 278 -13.61 13.21 2.65
C VAL A 278 -13.39 13.95 1.34
N VAL A 279 -12.36 14.80 1.32
CA VAL A 279 -11.98 15.60 0.15
C VAL A 279 -10.54 15.30 -0.28
N GLU A 280 -10.28 15.45 -1.58
CA GLU A 280 -8.91 15.39 -2.12
C GLU A 280 -8.27 16.78 -2.04
N LYS A 281 -7.12 16.87 -1.38
CA LYS A 281 -6.31 18.09 -1.32
C LYS A 281 -4.93 17.86 -1.94
N PRO A 282 -4.34 18.86 -2.63
CA PRO A 282 -2.97 18.76 -3.13
C PRO A 282 -1.94 18.58 -2.00
N CYS A 283 -0.90 17.78 -2.25
CA CYS A 283 0.20 17.54 -1.30
C CYS A 283 0.97 18.83 -0.94
N GLU A 284 0.96 19.82 -1.82
CA GLU A 284 1.65 21.09 -1.64
C GLU A 284 1.05 21.90 -0.49
N ASP A 285 -0.25 21.78 -0.23
CA ASP A 285 -0.91 22.50 0.87
C ASP A 285 -0.39 22.01 2.23
N TRP A 286 -0.16 20.69 2.35
CA TRP A 286 0.43 20.06 3.52
C TRP A 286 1.89 20.42 3.70
N SER A 287 2.66 20.36 2.61
CA SER A 287 4.08 20.75 2.61
C SER A 287 4.26 22.22 2.98
N ARG A 288 3.34 23.10 2.58
CA ARG A 288 3.34 24.52 2.98
C ARG A 288 3.00 24.72 4.45
N ALA A 289 2.00 24.00 4.97
CA ALA A 289 1.58 24.10 6.36
C ALA A 289 2.69 23.73 7.36
N TRP A 290 3.52 22.73 7.02
CA TRP A 290 4.60 22.22 7.88
C TRP A 290 5.97 22.20 7.17
N SER A 291 6.31 23.29 6.48
CA SER A 291 7.52 23.41 5.63
C SER A 291 8.85 23.08 6.29
N ASN A 292 8.96 23.23 7.61
CA ASN A 292 10.20 22.96 8.36
C ASN A 292 10.32 21.51 8.88
N ILE A 293 9.23 20.74 8.91
CA ILE A 293 9.20 19.40 9.53
C ILE A 293 8.71 18.31 8.58
N LEU A 294 7.82 18.62 7.64
CA LEU A 294 7.16 17.66 6.76
C LEU A 294 7.80 17.67 5.38
N THR A 295 8.24 16.50 4.93
CA THR A 295 8.65 16.25 3.55
C THR A 295 7.68 15.28 2.91
N VAL A 296 7.01 15.69 1.83
CA VAL A 296 6.10 14.81 1.07
C VAL A 296 6.83 14.27 -0.16
N ILE A 297 6.81 12.94 -0.34
CA ILE A 297 7.39 12.26 -1.49
C ILE A 297 6.26 11.60 -2.29
N ILE A 298 6.14 11.97 -3.56
CA ILE A 298 5.21 11.33 -4.50
C ILE A 298 5.96 10.21 -5.22
N ASP A 299 5.83 8.98 -4.71
CA ASP A 299 6.44 7.78 -5.28
C ASP A 299 5.74 6.53 -4.72
N LYS A 300 5.91 5.40 -5.40
CA LYS A 300 5.42 4.10 -4.94
C LYS A 300 6.50 3.41 -4.11
N VAL A 301 6.12 2.89 -2.95
CA VAL A 301 7.03 2.08 -2.14
C VAL A 301 7.16 0.71 -2.79
N ASP A 302 8.40 0.33 -3.10
CA ASP A 302 8.73 -0.98 -3.66
C ASP A 302 8.92 -1.99 -2.53
N ARG A 303 9.65 -1.62 -1.48
CA ARG A 303 9.84 -2.45 -0.28
C ARG A 303 10.30 -1.65 0.93
N VAL A 304 10.05 -2.18 2.12
CA VAL A 304 10.53 -1.69 3.40
C VAL A 304 11.44 -2.74 4.01
N ASN A 305 12.72 -2.44 4.16
CA ASN A 305 13.66 -3.28 4.90
C ASN A 305 13.67 -2.85 6.36
N SER A 306 13.21 -3.72 7.25
CA SER A 306 13.07 -3.39 8.67
C SER A 306 14.36 -3.45 9.48
N GLU A 307 15.34 -4.24 9.05
CA GLU A 307 16.62 -4.38 9.74
C GLU A 307 17.47 -3.12 9.61
N ASP A 308 17.68 -2.66 8.39
CA ASP A 308 18.45 -1.45 8.09
C ASP A 308 17.62 -0.17 8.23
N ARG A 309 16.31 -0.33 8.45
CA ARG A 309 15.30 0.74 8.54
C ARG A 309 15.29 1.63 7.31
N LEU A 310 15.17 1.00 6.14
CA LEU A 310 15.21 1.65 4.84
C LEU A 310 13.93 1.39 4.05
N VAL A 311 13.38 2.45 3.47
CA VAL A 311 12.27 2.39 2.51
C VAL A 311 12.83 2.60 1.11
N TYR A 312 12.61 1.63 0.24
CA TYR A 312 12.97 1.70 -1.17
C TYR A 312 11.77 2.14 -1.99
N LEU A 313 12.01 3.13 -2.85
CA LEU A 313 11.01 3.71 -3.72
C LEU A 313 11.24 3.23 -5.16
N LEU A 314 10.14 3.05 -5.90
CA LEU A 314 10.16 2.46 -7.24
C LEU A 314 10.98 3.30 -8.22
N HIS A 315 10.80 4.62 -8.22
CA HIS A 315 11.49 5.53 -9.13
C HIS A 315 12.82 6.08 -8.57
N ARG A 316 13.14 5.81 -7.29
CA ARG A 316 14.35 6.29 -6.60
C ARG A 316 15.15 5.15 -5.94
N LYS A 317 15.43 4.08 -6.68
CA LYS A 317 16.09 2.87 -6.16
C LYS A 317 17.46 3.11 -5.51
N ASP A 318 18.21 4.10 -6.00
CA ASP A 318 19.56 4.40 -5.50
C ASP A 318 19.58 5.34 -4.28
N ARG A 319 18.41 5.86 -3.86
CA ARG A 319 18.27 6.81 -2.74
C ARG A 319 17.14 6.39 -1.81
N PRO A 320 17.32 5.32 -1.01
CA PRO A 320 16.32 4.91 -0.04
C PRO A 320 16.14 5.98 1.06
N VAL A 321 14.97 5.95 1.70
CA VAL A 321 14.64 6.80 2.85
C VAL A 321 14.92 6.02 4.13
N LYS A 322 15.69 6.59 5.06
CA LYS A 322 15.97 5.97 6.36
C LYS A 322 14.98 6.46 7.41
N TYR A 323 14.45 5.56 8.22
CA TYR A 323 13.43 5.89 9.21
C TYR A 323 13.86 5.59 10.64
N GLY A 324 13.41 6.43 11.58
CA GLY A 324 13.38 6.11 13.01
C GLY A 324 12.24 5.14 13.32
N ARG A 325 11.02 5.56 12.98
CA ARG A 325 9.76 4.81 13.08
C ARG A 325 8.94 4.93 11.82
N ILE A 326 8.19 3.89 11.47
CA ILE A 326 7.38 3.86 10.25
C ILE A 326 5.94 3.43 10.51
N CYS A 327 4.97 4.14 9.93
CA CYS A 327 3.57 3.74 9.89
C CYS A 327 3.17 3.29 8.49
N ILE A 328 2.70 2.05 8.38
CA ILE A 328 2.14 1.46 7.17
C ILE A 328 0.64 1.73 7.16
N ALA A 329 0.20 2.61 6.25
CA ALA A 329 -1.19 3.01 6.06
C ALA A 329 -1.63 2.83 4.60
N THR A 330 -1.26 1.69 4.01
CA THR A 330 -1.48 1.33 2.60
C THR A 330 -2.93 0.98 2.25
N GLY A 331 -3.80 0.89 3.26
CA GLY A 331 -5.23 0.67 3.08
C GLY A 331 -5.59 -0.73 2.60
N GLY A 332 -6.72 -0.84 1.90
CA GLY A 332 -7.25 -2.10 1.37
C GLY A 332 -7.47 -2.10 -0.14
N LEU A 333 -7.29 -3.27 -0.75
CA LEU A 333 -7.54 -3.59 -2.16
C LEU A 333 -8.92 -4.24 -2.32
N PRO A 334 -9.74 -3.84 -3.31
CA PRO A 334 -11.06 -4.44 -3.51
C PRO A 334 -10.97 -5.88 -4.01
N ARG A 335 -11.79 -6.76 -3.44
CA ARG A 335 -11.94 -8.13 -3.95
C ARG A 335 -12.75 -8.14 -5.23
N ALA A 336 -12.17 -8.71 -6.28
CA ALA A 336 -12.87 -8.97 -7.53
C ALA A 336 -13.18 -10.46 -7.64
N ILE A 337 -14.44 -10.82 -7.94
CA ILE A 337 -14.81 -12.22 -8.20
C ILE A 337 -14.14 -12.80 -9.45
N CYS A 338 -13.71 -11.94 -10.38
CA CYS A 338 -12.91 -12.29 -11.55
C CYS A 338 -12.07 -11.07 -11.98
N PRO A 339 -10.86 -10.87 -11.40
CA PRO A 339 -10.08 -9.62 -11.52
C PRO A 339 -9.65 -9.25 -12.95
N GLU A 340 -9.51 -10.24 -13.83
CA GLU A 340 -9.04 -10.07 -15.22
C GLU A 340 -10.19 -9.87 -16.22
N HIS A 341 -11.45 -10.02 -15.80
CA HIS A 341 -12.57 -9.94 -16.73
C HIS A 341 -12.92 -8.48 -17.05
N PRO A 342 -12.95 -8.07 -18.33
CA PRO A 342 -13.10 -6.66 -18.72
C PRO A 342 -14.47 -6.06 -18.34
N LEU A 343 -15.48 -6.90 -18.18
CA LEU A 343 -16.85 -6.52 -17.78
C LEU A 343 -17.12 -6.74 -16.27
N VAL A 344 -16.09 -7.02 -15.46
CA VAL A 344 -16.21 -7.03 -14.00
C VAL A 344 -15.53 -5.79 -13.45
N LEU A 345 -16.30 -4.94 -12.78
CA LEU A 345 -15.85 -3.68 -12.22
C LEU A 345 -15.87 -3.77 -10.69
N THR A 346 -14.79 -3.36 -10.04
CA THR A 346 -14.78 -3.09 -8.59
C THR A 346 -14.93 -1.59 -8.36
N LEU A 347 -15.53 -1.21 -7.23
CA LEU A 347 -15.65 0.18 -6.81
C LEU A 347 -14.80 0.41 -5.57
N ARG A 348 -13.81 1.29 -5.67
CA ARG A 348 -12.94 1.63 -4.54
C ARG A 348 -12.49 3.07 -4.55
N ASP A 349 -12.21 3.62 -5.73
CA ASP A 349 -11.59 4.92 -5.92
C ASP A 349 -12.31 5.83 -6.91
N THR A 350 -11.90 7.09 -6.96
CA THR A 350 -12.46 8.12 -7.84
C THR A 350 -12.46 7.69 -9.31
N GLU A 351 -11.43 6.99 -9.78
CA GLU A 351 -11.33 6.53 -11.17
C GLU A 351 -12.34 5.42 -11.46
N SER A 352 -12.48 4.45 -10.55
CA SER A 352 -13.45 3.36 -10.65
C SER A 352 -14.89 3.88 -10.71
N ILE A 353 -15.21 5.01 -10.03
CA ILE A 353 -16.52 5.66 -10.13
C ILE A 353 -16.74 6.36 -11.47
N VAL A 354 -15.71 6.99 -12.03
CA VAL A 354 -15.82 7.58 -13.38
C VAL A 354 -16.08 6.48 -14.41
N GLN A 355 -15.35 5.36 -14.32
CA GLN A 355 -15.57 4.19 -15.18
C GLN A 355 -16.97 3.59 -14.97
N PHE A 356 -17.41 3.47 -13.71
CA PHE A 356 -18.74 2.99 -13.37
C PHE A 356 -19.84 3.83 -14.01
N ARG A 357 -19.79 5.17 -13.84
CA ARG A 357 -20.78 6.09 -14.41
C ARG A 357 -20.82 6.03 -15.94
N SER A 358 -19.65 5.98 -16.57
CA SER A 358 -19.54 5.89 -18.02
C SER A 358 -20.10 4.58 -18.57
N ARG A 359 -19.95 3.46 -17.86
CA ARG A 359 -20.52 2.17 -18.30
C ARG A 359 -22.01 2.07 -17.99
N LEU A 360 -22.43 2.66 -16.88
CA LEU A 360 -23.81 2.63 -16.44
C LEU A 360 -24.74 3.38 -17.40
N SER A 361 -24.29 4.50 -18.00
CA SER A 361 -25.13 5.34 -18.86
C SER A 361 -25.75 4.59 -20.06
N ASP A 362 -25.06 3.58 -20.57
CA ASP A 362 -25.52 2.76 -21.69
C ASP A 362 -26.11 1.41 -21.24
N ALA A 363 -26.09 1.13 -19.93
CA ALA A 363 -26.51 -0.14 -19.38
C ALA A 363 -28.02 -0.21 -19.14
N ARG A 364 -28.57 -1.39 -19.45
CA ARG A 364 -29.97 -1.79 -19.24
C ARG A 364 -30.09 -2.63 -17.98
N ARG A 365 -29.12 -3.51 -17.74
CA ARG A 365 -29.09 -4.40 -16.57
C ARG A 365 -27.66 -4.62 -16.09
N VAL A 366 -27.46 -4.52 -14.79
CA VAL A 366 -26.20 -4.86 -14.12
C VAL A 366 -26.42 -5.94 -13.07
N VAL A 367 -25.40 -6.79 -12.87
CA VAL A 367 -25.36 -7.72 -11.75
C VAL A 367 -24.46 -7.14 -10.67
N LEU A 368 -25.03 -6.90 -9.49
CA LEU A 368 -24.30 -6.41 -8.32
C LEU A 368 -24.03 -7.59 -7.39
N VAL A 369 -22.76 -7.85 -7.08
CA VAL A 369 -22.34 -8.99 -6.26
C VAL A 369 -21.69 -8.47 -4.98
N GLY A 370 -22.25 -8.81 -3.83
CA GLY A 370 -21.73 -8.37 -2.53
C GLY A 370 -22.83 -7.86 -1.60
N ASN A 371 -22.54 -7.74 -0.31
CA ASN A 371 -23.55 -7.40 0.71
C ASN A 371 -23.05 -6.38 1.74
N GLY A 372 -22.00 -5.63 1.43
CA GLY A 372 -21.43 -4.59 2.29
C GLY A 372 -21.93 -3.19 1.91
N GLY A 373 -21.43 -2.15 2.61
CA GLY A 373 -21.94 -0.78 2.49
C GLY A 373 -21.94 -0.24 1.05
N ILE A 374 -20.85 -0.43 0.31
CA ILE A 374 -20.77 -0.04 -1.11
C ILE A 374 -21.86 -0.71 -1.95
N ALA A 375 -22.11 -2.02 -1.73
CA ALA A 375 -23.17 -2.72 -2.47
C ALA A 375 -24.55 -2.15 -2.10
N THR A 376 -24.78 -1.89 -0.81
CA THR A 376 -26.03 -1.32 -0.31
C THR A 376 -26.32 0.05 -0.91
N GLU A 377 -25.32 0.94 -0.96
CA GLU A 377 -25.43 2.27 -1.56
C GLU A 377 -25.65 2.17 -3.08
N VAL A 378 -24.84 1.38 -3.79
CA VAL A 378 -24.98 1.18 -5.25
C VAL A 378 -26.36 0.63 -5.61
N ALA A 379 -26.86 -0.35 -4.85
CA ALA A 379 -28.17 -0.92 -5.09
C ALA A 379 -29.27 0.15 -4.99
N TYR A 380 -29.12 1.12 -4.09
CA TYR A 380 -30.07 2.22 -3.90
C TYR A 380 -29.95 3.32 -4.96
N GLU A 381 -28.73 3.75 -5.28
CA GLU A 381 -28.44 4.94 -6.10
C GLU A 381 -28.60 4.74 -7.60
N ILE A 382 -28.46 3.51 -8.11
CA ILE A 382 -28.64 3.25 -9.55
C ILE A 382 -30.09 3.48 -9.92
N GLU A 383 -30.35 4.35 -10.90
CA GLU A 383 -31.64 4.58 -11.56
C GLU A 383 -31.57 4.26 -13.06
N GLY A 384 -32.71 4.09 -13.73
CA GLY A 384 -32.75 3.87 -15.19
C GLY A 384 -32.00 2.62 -15.68
N CYS A 385 -31.70 1.68 -14.79
CA CYS A 385 -31.04 0.42 -15.07
C CYS A 385 -31.55 -0.63 -14.08
N GLN A 386 -31.80 -1.85 -14.58
CA GLN A 386 -32.17 -2.99 -13.74
C GLN A 386 -30.96 -3.47 -12.94
N VAL A 387 -31.12 -3.63 -11.64
CA VAL A 387 -30.08 -4.18 -10.75
C VAL A 387 -30.51 -5.58 -10.30
N ILE A 388 -29.71 -6.58 -10.63
CA ILE A 388 -29.80 -7.93 -10.05
C ILE A 388 -28.77 -8.00 -8.93
N TRP A 389 -29.22 -7.87 -7.68
CA TRP A 389 -28.37 -7.85 -6.50
C TRP A 389 -28.23 -9.24 -5.90
N VAL A 390 -27.08 -9.86 -6.10
CA VAL A 390 -26.77 -11.21 -5.64
C VAL A 390 -26.11 -11.14 -4.26
N VAL A 391 -26.76 -11.73 -3.26
CA VAL A 391 -26.29 -11.75 -1.88
C VAL A 391 -26.18 -13.17 -1.35
N LYS A 392 -25.07 -13.47 -0.68
CA LYS A 392 -24.81 -14.81 -0.11
C LYS A 392 -25.60 -15.14 1.15
N HIS A 393 -26.34 -14.17 1.71
CA HIS A 393 -27.04 -14.29 2.98
C HIS A 393 -28.56 -14.22 2.79
N GLU A 394 -29.30 -14.45 3.88
CA GLU A 394 -30.77 -14.37 3.92
C GLU A 394 -31.32 -12.94 3.85
N ASN A 395 -30.50 -11.95 4.20
CA ASN A 395 -30.88 -10.54 4.22
C ASN A 395 -29.81 -9.68 3.54
N ILE A 396 -30.19 -8.46 3.17
CA ILE A 396 -29.26 -7.48 2.61
C ILE A 396 -28.44 -6.81 3.71
N SER A 397 -27.28 -6.23 3.36
CA SER A 397 -26.48 -5.39 4.25
C SER A 397 -26.11 -6.01 5.61
N VAL A 398 -26.00 -7.34 5.69
CA VAL A 398 -25.77 -8.12 6.94
C VAL A 398 -24.63 -7.60 7.83
N PRO A 399 -23.50 -7.06 7.31
CA PRO A 399 -22.47 -6.50 8.19
C PRO A 399 -22.96 -5.32 9.05
N PHE A 400 -24.07 -4.67 8.67
CA PHE A 400 -24.61 -3.47 9.31
C PHE A 400 -26.02 -3.67 9.85
N LEU A 401 -26.85 -4.50 9.19
CA LEU A 401 -28.28 -4.59 9.45
C LEU A 401 -28.70 -6.02 9.80
N ASP A 402 -29.72 -6.14 10.65
CA ASP A 402 -30.45 -7.39 10.82
C ASP A 402 -31.58 -7.53 9.79
N ALA A 403 -32.35 -8.62 9.89
CA ALA A 403 -33.46 -8.91 8.99
C ALA A 403 -34.56 -7.85 9.02
N ALA A 404 -34.93 -7.36 10.20
CA ALA A 404 -36.01 -6.39 10.37
C ALA A 404 -35.63 -5.02 9.83
N ALA A 405 -34.41 -4.54 10.13
CA ALA A 405 -33.87 -3.31 9.58
C ALA A 405 -33.72 -3.37 8.05
N SER A 406 -33.30 -4.52 7.51
CA SER A 406 -33.21 -4.74 6.07
C SER A 406 -34.57 -4.62 5.38
N GLN A 407 -35.61 -5.22 5.96
CA GLN A 407 -36.97 -5.13 5.43
C GLN A 407 -37.54 -3.71 5.55
N PHE A 408 -37.25 -3.00 6.64
CA PHE A 408 -37.63 -1.59 6.82
C PHE A 408 -37.14 -0.74 5.64
N LEU A 409 -35.85 -0.81 5.30
CA LEU A 409 -35.27 -0.01 4.22
C LEU A 409 -35.82 -0.39 2.83
N LEU A 410 -36.00 -1.68 2.54
CA LEU A 410 -36.56 -2.15 1.25
C LEU A 410 -38.01 -1.69 1.05
N ARG A 411 -38.83 -1.69 2.11
CA ARG A 411 -40.21 -1.19 2.05
C ARG A 411 -40.26 0.31 1.81
N SER A 412 -39.45 1.10 2.53
CA SER A 412 -39.40 2.55 2.36
C SER A 412 -38.99 2.97 0.94
N ARG A 413 -38.12 2.21 0.26
CA ARG A 413 -37.81 2.44 -1.15
C ARG A 413 -39.02 2.20 -2.06
N SER A 414 -39.73 1.11 -1.83
CA SER A 414 -40.90 0.72 -2.63
C SER A 414 -42.03 1.75 -2.51
N GLU A 415 -42.24 2.30 -1.32
CA GLU A 415 -43.23 3.35 -1.06
C GLU A 415 -42.84 4.69 -1.70
N LYS A 416 -41.56 5.09 -1.63
CA LYS A 416 -41.06 6.28 -2.35
C LYS A 416 -41.24 6.16 -3.87
N SER A 417 -40.96 5.00 -4.46
CA SER A 417 -41.17 4.74 -5.89
C SER A 417 -42.65 4.88 -6.28
N LYS A 418 -43.56 4.35 -5.47
CA LYS A 418 -45.01 4.47 -5.69
C LYS A 418 -45.53 5.91 -5.55
N ALA A 419 -45.02 6.66 -4.57
CA ALA A 419 -45.39 8.07 -4.36
C ALA A 419 -44.91 8.98 -5.51
N ALA A 420 -43.73 8.70 -6.09
CA ALA A 420 -43.19 9.44 -7.23
C ALA A 420 -43.99 9.24 -8.53
N LEU A 421 -44.68 8.11 -8.70
CA LEU A 421 -45.58 7.88 -9.85
C LEU A 421 -46.97 8.55 -9.68
N GLY A 422 -47.37 8.92 -8.47
CA GLY A 422 -48.71 9.46 -8.16
C GLY A 422 -48.81 11.00 -8.06
N SER A 423 -47.67 11.70 -7.95
CA SER A 423 -47.62 13.14 -7.74
C SER A 423 -46.92 13.84 -8.91
N GLY A 424 -47.66 14.63 -9.68
CA GLY A 424 -47.13 15.55 -10.71
C GLY A 424 -46.43 16.79 -10.13
N GLY A 425 -45.74 16.64 -8.99
CA GLY A 425 -45.08 17.72 -8.25
C GLY A 425 -43.65 18.01 -8.71
N ASP A 426 -43.22 19.23 -8.43
CA ASP A 426 -42.01 19.91 -8.91
C ASP A 426 -40.71 19.07 -8.85
N ARG A 427 -40.03 18.93 -9.98
CA ARG A 427 -39.03 17.88 -10.27
C ARG A 427 -37.59 18.23 -9.86
N ASN A 428 -37.38 19.32 -9.11
CA ASN A 428 -36.06 19.83 -8.72
C ASN A 428 -35.60 19.46 -7.30
N ALA A 429 -36.34 18.63 -6.56
CA ALA A 429 -36.04 18.29 -5.15
C ALA A 429 -35.76 16.79 -4.91
N LYS A 430 -34.92 16.16 -5.75
CA LYS A 430 -34.66 14.70 -5.71
C LYS A 430 -33.33 14.25 -5.09
N THR A 431 -32.55 15.14 -4.51
CA THR A 431 -31.50 14.74 -3.55
C THR A 431 -32.11 14.75 -2.15
N ALA A 432 -31.76 13.76 -1.31
CA ALA A 432 -31.86 13.89 0.15
C ALA A 432 -31.47 15.31 0.58
N PRO A 433 -32.05 15.89 1.66
CA PRO A 433 -31.86 17.29 2.00
C PRO A 433 -30.38 17.64 1.84
N LEU A 434 -30.11 18.59 0.93
CA LEU A 434 -28.80 19.19 0.79
C LEU A 434 -28.44 19.70 2.19
N ILE A 435 -27.65 18.93 2.96
CA ILE A 435 -26.87 19.53 4.02
C ILE A 435 -26.01 20.52 3.27
N GLN A 436 -26.33 21.80 3.48
CA GLN A 436 -25.84 22.91 2.69
C GLN A 436 -24.35 23.12 3.00
N THR A 437 -23.49 22.28 2.45
CA THR A 437 -22.04 22.43 2.48
C THR A 437 -21.59 23.05 1.16
N LEU A 438 -20.94 24.20 1.28
CA LEU A 438 -20.50 25.08 0.20
C LEU A 438 -19.73 24.31 -0.89
N ARG A 439 -20.33 24.22 -2.07
CA ARG A 439 -19.64 23.85 -3.32
C ARG A 439 -18.59 24.90 -3.66
N TYR A 440 -17.36 24.48 -3.95
CA TYR A 440 -16.46 25.25 -4.82
C TYR A 440 -15.64 24.38 -5.78
N THR A 441 -15.88 24.69 -7.06
CA THR A 441 -14.99 24.67 -8.24
C THR A 441 -14.22 23.39 -8.58
N LEU A 442 -14.83 22.59 -9.46
CA LEU A 442 -14.08 21.99 -10.56
C LEU A 442 -13.40 23.14 -11.30
N ALA A 443 -12.08 23.21 -11.23
CA ALA A 443 -11.30 24.15 -12.03
C ALA A 443 -11.69 23.96 -13.51
N ASP A 444 -12.05 25.07 -14.15
CA ASP A 444 -12.33 25.19 -15.58
C ASP A 444 -11.37 24.34 -16.40
N ARG A 445 -11.90 23.31 -17.05
CA ARG A 445 -11.30 22.76 -18.26
C ARG A 445 -12.18 23.18 -19.42
N ASN A 446 -11.69 24.19 -20.13
CA ASN A 446 -12.30 24.81 -21.29
C ASN A 446 -13.02 23.81 -22.20
N SER A 447 -14.26 24.18 -22.49
CA SER A 447 -15.08 23.68 -23.58
C SER A 447 -14.35 23.79 -24.91
N GLU A 448 -14.03 22.67 -25.54
CA GLU A 448 -14.06 22.54 -26.99
C GLU A 448 -14.14 21.05 -27.37
N SER A 449 -15.04 20.76 -28.29
CA SER A 449 -15.48 19.44 -28.75
C SER A 449 -14.32 18.51 -29.08
N GLN A 450 -14.17 17.41 -28.33
CA GLN A 450 -13.39 16.27 -28.79
C GLN A 450 -14.18 14.97 -28.64
N ASN A 451 -14.39 14.32 -29.80
CA ASN A 451 -14.90 12.97 -29.92
C ASN A 451 -14.14 12.04 -28.97
N TYR A 452 -14.83 11.47 -27.98
CA TYR A 452 -14.29 10.46 -27.09
C TYR A 452 -13.90 9.23 -27.91
N ARG A 453 -12.60 9.09 -28.20
CA ARG A 453 -12.03 7.90 -28.82
C ARG A 453 -11.71 6.92 -27.70
N LEU A 454 -12.36 5.76 -27.73
CA LEU A 454 -12.07 4.63 -26.85
C LEU A 454 -10.56 4.29 -26.94
N VAL A 455 -9.82 4.56 -25.88
CA VAL A 455 -8.44 4.11 -25.71
C VAL A 455 -8.48 3.03 -24.64
N SER A 456 -8.22 1.78 -25.05
CA SER A 456 -7.89 0.72 -24.11
C SER A 456 -6.57 1.12 -23.44
N LEU A 457 -6.60 1.39 -22.14
CA LEU A 457 -5.39 1.58 -21.33
C LEU A 457 -4.71 0.22 -21.13
N LYS A 458 -4.06 -0.28 -22.19
CA LYS A 458 -2.78 -0.96 -22.01
C LYS A 458 -1.74 0.14 -22.09
N GLY A 459 -1.37 0.69 -20.92
CA GLY A 459 -0.11 1.44 -20.82
C GLY A 459 1.02 0.52 -21.25
N GLU A 460 2.05 1.09 -21.88
CA GLU A 460 3.24 0.34 -22.32
C GLU A 460 4.04 -0.30 -21.16
N ASP A 461 3.60 -0.12 -19.91
CA ASP A 461 3.91 -0.99 -18.78
C ASP A 461 2.60 -1.34 -18.07
N GLY A 462 2.36 -2.63 -17.80
CA GLY A 462 1.08 -3.20 -17.36
C GLY A 462 0.58 -2.83 -15.96
N GLU A 463 0.76 -1.61 -15.48
CA GLU A 463 0.25 -1.17 -14.18
C GLU A 463 -1.12 -0.47 -14.31
N LYS A 464 -2.15 -1.05 -13.68
CA LYS A 464 -3.38 -0.33 -13.34
C LYS A 464 -3.00 0.82 -12.38
N LEU A 465 -3.16 2.07 -12.81
CA LEU A 465 -3.18 3.19 -11.87
C LEU A 465 -4.37 2.97 -10.93
N ILE A 466 -4.09 2.87 -9.63
CA ILE A 466 -5.12 2.80 -8.60
C ILE A 466 -5.43 4.25 -8.20
N GLY A 467 -6.67 4.66 -8.35
CA GLY A 467 -7.12 5.99 -7.96
C GLY A 467 -7.21 6.13 -6.44
N SER A 468 -7.59 7.31 -5.97
CA SER A 468 -7.72 7.58 -4.54
C SER A 468 -9.08 7.11 -3.99
N ALA A 469 -9.10 6.43 -2.84
CA ALA A 469 -10.30 5.76 -2.29
C ALA A 469 -11.53 6.68 -2.05
N LEU A 470 -12.73 6.12 -2.16
CA LEU A 470 -14.02 6.84 -2.10
C LEU A 470 -14.43 7.25 -0.68
N GLY A 471 -14.80 8.50 -0.46
CA GLY A 471 -15.30 8.96 0.85
C GLY A 471 -16.60 8.30 1.33
N PRO A 472 -17.03 8.53 2.58
CA PRO A 472 -18.31 8.03 3.10
C PRO A 472 -19.53 8.55 2.31
N ASP A 473 -19.41 9.75 1.74
CA ASP A 473 -20.47 10.42 0.98
C ASP A 473 -20.21 10.43 -0.53
N TRP A 474 -19.53 9.40 -1.04
CA TRP A 474 -19.06 9.37 -2.43
C TRP A 474 -20.17 9.42 -3.48
N THR A 475 -21.41 9.10 -3.11
CA THR A 475 -22.58 9.19 -4.01
C THR A 475 -23.15 10.60 -4.09
N GLN A 476 -22.87 11.47 -3.11
CA GLN A 476 -23.50 12.78 -3.00
C GLN A 476 -23.20 13.68 -4.22
N GLY A 477 -24.26 14.22 -4.81
CA GLY A 477 -24.17 15.12 -5.95
C GLY A 477 -23.80 14.45 -7.28
N LEU A 478 -23.67 13.12 -7.32
CA LEU A 478 -23.50 12.34 -8.54
C LEU A 478 -24.83 11.71 -8.96
N ARG A 479 -25.00 11.53 -10.27
CA ARG A 479 -26.15 10.83 -10.86
C ARG A 479 -25.68 9.52 -11.49
N PHE A 480 -26.32 8.42 -11.10
CA PHE A 480 -26.05 7.06 -11.57
C PHE A 480 -27.27 6.54 -12.34
N THR A 481 -27.45 7.01 -13.57
CA THR A 481 -28.63 6.68 -14.39
C THR A 481 -28.20 5.88 -15.62
N GLY A 482 -28.88 4.77 -15.88
CA GLY A 482 -28.72 3.99 -17.10
C GLY A 482 -29.65 4.39 -18.24
N ILE A 483 -29.72 3.55 -19.27
CA ILE A 483 -30.35 3.90 -20.55
C ILE A 483 -31.89 3.83 -20.53
N ILE A 484 -32.48 3.16 -19.53
CA ILE A 484 -33.93 2.96 -19.45
C ILE A 484 -34.58 4.24 -18.90
N GLU A 485 -35.58 4.75 -19.63
CA GLU A 485 -36.32 5.95 -19.21
C GLU A 485 -36.94 5.78 -17.81
N GLU A 486 -36.81 6.84 -17.01
CA GLU A 486 -37.28 6.90 -15.64
C GLU A 486 -38.81 6.66 -15.59
N GLY A 487 -39.25 5.70 -14.78
CA GLY A 487 -40.66 5.30 -14.68
C GLY A 487 -41.11 4.19 -15.64
N SER A 488 -40.31 3.85 -16.68
CA SER A 488 -40.59 2.68 -17.54
C SER A 488 -40.20 1.35 -16.88
N LEU A 489 -39.32 1.40 -15.87
CA LEU A 489 -38.83 0.23 -15.16
C LEU A 489 -39.64 0.01 -13.87
N THR A 490 -40.56 -0.95 -13.89
CA THR A 490 -41.42 -1.26 -12.74
C THR A 490 -40.67 -1.97 -11.61
N ARG A 491 -39.59 -2.70 -11.92
CA ARG A 491 -38.88 -3.58 -10.96
C ARG A 491 -37.38 -3.31 -10.87
N GLN A 492 -36.97 -2.06 -10.76
CA GLN A 492 -35.57 -1.61 -10.78
C GLN A 492 -34.55 -2.42 -9.97
N LEU A 493 -34.92 -2.97 -8.82
CA LEU A 493 -34.06 -3.81 -8.00
C LEU A 493 -34.69 -5.19 -7.80
N LYS A 494 -33.96 -6.26 -8.16
CA LYS A 494 -34.25 -7.64 -7.76
C LYS A 494 -33.11 -8.14 -6.89
N VAL A 495 -33.44 -8.63 -5.70
CA VAL A 495 -32.46 -9.26 -4.80
C VAL A 495 -32.55 -10.77 -4.93
N VAL A 496 -31.41 -11.43 -5.13
CA VAL A 496 -31.29 -12.89 -5.16
C VAL A 496 -30.51 -13.32 -3.92
N TYR A 497 -31.23 -13.89 -2.96
CA TYR A 497 -30.70 -14.27 -1.65
C TYR A 497 -30.02 -15.63 -1.66
N GLN A 498 -29.17 -15.88 -0.65
CA GLN A 498 -28.47 -17.15 -0.42
C GLN A 498 -27.75 -17.70 -1.68
N CYS A 499 -27.24 -16.80 -2.52
CA CYS A 499 -26.62 -17.17 -3.79
C CYS A 499 -25.23 -16.56 -3.97
N GLN A 500 -24.42 -17.22 -4.79
CA GLN A 500 -23.12 -16.73 -5.25
C GLN A 500 -23.05 -16.86 -6.77
N VAL A 501 -22.08 -16.16 -7.37
CA VAL A 501 -21.75 -16.36 -8.78
C VAL A 501 -21.01 -17.69 -8.91
N ASP A 502 -21.57 -18.62 -9.69
CA ASP A 502 -20.93 -19.88 -10.05
C ASP A 502 -19.99 -19.67 -11.26
N ARG A 503 -20.51 -19.08 -12.33
CA ARG A 503 -19.74 -18.81 -13.56
C ARG A 503 -20.17 -17.52 -14.26
N ILE A 504 -19.21 -16.93 -14.96
CA ILE A 504 -19.42 -15.84 -15.92
C ILE A 504 -19.21 -16.43 -17.31
N LEU A 505 -20.16 -16.21 -18.21
CA LEU A 505 -20.20 -16.81 -19.54
C LEU A 505 -20.22 -15.72 -20.60
N SER A 506 -19.45 -15.93 -21.65
CA SER A 506 -19.60 -15.19 -22.91
C SER A 506 -20.91 -15.58 -23.62
N PRO A 507 -21.38 -14.78 -24.60
CA PRO A 507 -22.61 -15.11 -25.34
C PRO A 507 -22.53 -16.45 -26.08
N SER A 508 -21.35 -16.82 -26.58
CA SER A 508 -21.11 -18.13 -27.20
C SER A 508 -21.19 -19.28 -26.19
N GLU A 509 -20.53 -19.14 -25.03
CA GLU A 509 -20.57 -20.17 -23.99
C GLU A 509 -21.98 -20.36 -23.41
N PHE A 510 -22.74 -19.27 -23.31
CA PHE A 510 -24.15 -19.31 -22.91
C PHE A 510 -24.98 -20.09 -23.94
N ALA A 511 -24.84 -19.79 -25.23
CA ALA A 511 -25.54 -20.52 -26.30
C ALA A 511 -25.19 -22.01 -26.33
N ASP A 512 -23.91 -22.35 -26.13
CA ASP A 512 -23.43 -23.75 -26.09
C ASP A 512 -23.89 -24.49 -24.83
N SER A 513 -24.13 -23.78 -23.73
CA SER A 513 -24.56 -24.38 -22.46
C SER A 513 -26.02 -24.88 -22.47
N GLY A 514 -26.85 -24.42 -23.42
CA GLY A 514 -28.26 -24.76 -23.49
C GLY A 514 -29.12 -24.15 -22.37
N GLU A 515 -28.60 -23.17 -21.63
CA GLU A 515 -29.31 -22.53 -20.54
C GLU A 515 -30.23 -21.40 -20.99
N THR A 516 -31.18 -21.07 -20.11
CA THR A 516 -32.16 -20.01 -20.33
C THR A 516 -31.92 -18.86 -19.38
N SER A 517 -31.85 -17.64 -19.92
CA SER A 517 -31.77 -16.41 -19.13
C SER A 517 -33.10 -16.16 -18.42
N VAL A 518 -33.04 -15.79 -17.15
CA VAL A 518 -34.20 -15.39 -16.36
C VAL A 518 -34.62 -13.98 -16.80
N GLU A 519 -35.75 -13.89 -17.50
CA GLU A 519 -36.32 -12.62 -17.96
C GLU A 519 -37.61 -12.22 -17.23
N ALA A 520 -38.21 -13.15 -16.49
CA ALA A 520 -39.40 -12.94 -15.67
C ALA A 520 -39.39 -13.88 -14.47
N ASP A 521 -40.13 -13.53 -13.42
CA ASP A 521 -40.41 -14.38 -12.26
C ASP A 521 -41.90 -14.25 -11.84
N GLU A 522 -42.26 -14.73 -10.65
CA GLU A 522 -43.63 -14.71 -10.13
C GLU A 522 -44.25 -13.30 -10.03
N GLU A 523 -43.42 -12.26 -9.91
CA GLU A 523 -43.86 -10.85 -9.86
C GLU A 523 -43.97 -10.22 -11.26
N GLY A 524 -43.65 -10.96 -12.32
CA GLY A 524 -43.74 -10.54 -13.71
C GLY A 524 -42.38 -10.31 -14.40
N PRO A 525 -42.37 -9.62 -15.55
CA PRO A 525 -41.15 -9.40 -16.33
C PRO A 525 -40.14 -8.50 -15.60
N LEU A 526 -38.85 -8.81 -15.73
CA LEU A 526 -37.75 -8.04 -15.12
C LEU A 526 -37.36 -6.81 -15.93
N LEU A 527 -37.56 -6.85 -17.25
CA LEU A 527 -37.32 -5.74 -18.14
C LEU A 527 -38.56 -5.49 -19.02
N PRO A 528 -38.75 -4.26 -19.53
CA PRO A 528 -39.80 -3.98 -20.50
C PRO A 528 -39.65 -4.82 -21.77
N SER A 529 -40.78 -5.16 -22.41
CA SER A 529 -40.86 -6.07 -23.57
C SER A 529 -40.13 -5.60 -24.83
N PHE A 530 -39.68 -4.34 -24.89
CA PHE A 530 -38.90 -3.79 -26.00
C PHE A 530 -37.38 -3.87 -25.79
N ALA A 531 -36.90 -4.36 -24.64
CA ALA A 531 -35.46 -4.51 -24.38
C ALA A 531 -34.87 -5.70 -25.17
N PRO A 532 -33.76 -5.53 -25.91
CA PRO A 532 -33.12 -6.63 -26.62
C PRO A 532 -32.62 -7.72 -25.66
N SER A 533 -32.84 -9.00 -25.98
CA SER A 533 -32.43 -10.15 -25.15
C SER A 533 -30.96 -10.57 -25.33
N ASN A 534 -30.20 -9.82 -26.14
CA ASN A 534 -28.78 -10.05 -26.33
C ASN A 534 -27.97 -9.32 -25.26
N TRP A 535 -27.08 -10.05 -24.60
CA TRP A 535 -26.24 -9.56 -23.51
C TRP A 535 -24.76 -9.78 -23.84
N PRO A 536 -23.86 -8.86 -23.45
CA PRO A 536 -22.42 -9.06 -23.62
C PRO A 536 -21.84 -10.11 -22.65
N LEU A 537 -22.54 -10.40 -21.54
CA LEU A 537 -22.19 -11.48 -20.63
C LEU A 537 -23.44 -12.09 -19.97
N TYR A 538 -23.31 -13.33 -19.52
CA TYR A 538 -24.30 -14.04 -18.72
C TYR A 538 -23.68 -14.52 -17.41
N VAL A 539 -24.41 -14.36 -16.31
CA VAL A 539 -23.97 -14.74 -14.96
C VAL A 539 -24.81 -15.91 -14.47
N ARG A 540 -24.18 -17.07 -14.30
CA ARG A 540 -24.79 -18.25 -13.68
C ARG A 540 -24.60 -18.18 -12.17
N LEU A 541 -25.68 -18.36 -11.44
CA LEU A 541 -25.70 -18.38 -9.98
C LEU A 541 -25.74 -19.82 -9.45
N THR A 542 -25.37 -19.98 -8.18
CA THR A 542 -25.35 -21.29 -7.51
C THR A 542 -26.74 -21.93 -7.32
N ASN A 543 -27.82 -21.14 -7.41
CA ASN A 543 -29.20 -21.67 -7.41
C ASN A 543 -29.67 -22.15 -8.79
N GLY A 544 -28.82 -22.08 -9.81
CA GLY A 544 -29.16 -22.46 -11.18
C GLY A 544 -29.79 -21.35 -12.02
N GLU A 545 -30.09 -20.19 -11.44
CA GLU A 545 -30.55 -19.04 -12.21
C GLU A 545 -29.40 -18.46 -13.06
N CYS A 546 -29.72 -18.04 -14.28
CA CYS A 546 -28.78 -17.37 -15.17
C CYS A 546 -29.33 -16.00 -15.59
N TYR A 547 -28.53 -14.94 -15.44
CA TYR A 547 -28.93 -13.58 -15.81
C TYR A 547 -27.98 -13.01 -16.86
N GLY A 548 -28.52 -12.61 -18.01
CA GLY A 548 -27.79 -11.75 -18.93
C GLY A 548 -27.64 -10.33 -18.36
N ALA A 549 -26.50 -9.68 -18.56
CA ALA A 549 -26.21 -8.34 -18.06
C ALA A 549 -25.20 -7.59 -18.93
N ASP A 550 -25.14 -6.26 -18.81
CA ASP A 550 -24.17 -5.44 -19.56
C ASP A 550 -22.78 -5.46 -18.89
N PHE A 551 -22.73 -5.48 -17.56
CA PHE A 551 -21.50 -5.69 -16.77
C PHE A 551 -21.83 -6.12 -15.33
N ILE A 552 -20.81 -6.56 -14.59
CA ILE A 552 -20.89 -6.95 -13.17
C ILE A 552 -20.20 -5.91 -12.29
N ILE A 553 -20.83 -5.56 -11.17
CA ILE A 553 -20.26 -4.76 -10.10
C ILE A 553 -19.86 -5.71 -8.96
N SER A 554 -18.57 -5.88 -8.72
CA SER A 554 -18.01 -6.70 -7.65
C SER A 554 -17.73 -5.84 -6.42
N ALA A 555 -18.57 -5.99 -5.39
CA ALA A 555 -18.50 -5.30 -4.10
C ALA A 555 -18.40 -6.32 -2.94
N THR A 556 -17.51 -7.30 -3.08
CA THR A 556 -17.38 -8.46 -2.17
C THR A 556 -16.42 -8.25 -0.99
N GLY A 557 -16.14 -6.99 -0.65
CA GLY A 557 -15.22 -6.59 0.42
C GLY A 557 -13.84 -6.21 -0.10
N VAL A 558 -12.92 -5.97 0.84
CA VAL A 558 -11.53 -5.56 0.56
C VAL A 558 -10.57 -6.48 1.32
N ASP A 559 -9.33 -6.58 0.86
CA ASP A 559 -8.21 -7.23 1.55
C ASP A 559 -7.14 -6.21 1.91
N ALA A 560 -6.37 -6.47 2.97
CA ALA A 560 -5.27 -5.59 3.37
C ALA A 560 -4.21 -5.46 2.26
N ASN A 561 -3.79 -4.24 1.96
CA ASN A 561 -2.79 -3.96 0.93
C ASN A 561 -1.36 -4.13 1.47
N LEU A 562 -0.83 -5.35 1.45
CA LEU A 562 0.49 -5.69 2.01
C LEU A 562 1.52 -6.11 0.95
N THR A 563 1.20 -5.95 -0.34
CA THR A 563 2.03 -6.41 -1.45
C THR A 563 2.78 -5.25 -2.12
N SER A 564 4.01 -5.55 -2.53
CA SER A 564 4.84 -4.72 -3.40
C SER A 564 4.36 -4.77 -4.85
N THR A 565 4.86 -3.84 -5.66
CA THR A 565 4.86 -3.86 -7.13
C THR A 565 5.18 -5.21 -7.76
N SER A 566 6.08 -5.97 -7.15
CA SER A 566 6.53 -7.28 -7.65
C SER A 566 5.72 -8.46 -7.09
N CYS A 567 4.56 -8.21 -6.48
CA CYS A 567 3.75 -9.19 -5.75
C CYS A 567 4.51 -9.92 -4.62
N THR A 568 5.59 -9.32 -4.13
CA THR A 568 6.32 -9.76 -2.93
C THR A 568 5.75 -9.07 -1.69
N PRO A 569 6.02 -9.57 -0.47
CA PRO A 569 5.70 -8.84 0.75
C PRO A 569 6.29 -7.43 0.73
N LEU A 570 5.50 -6.42 1.12
CA LEU A 570 5.96 -5.04 1.18
C LEU A 570 7.09 -4.84 2.21
N ILE A 571 7.10 -5.64 3.28
CA ILE A 571 8.05 -5.55 4.38
C ILE A 571 8.97 -6.78 4.32
N GLU A 572 10.27 -6.52 4.15
CA GLU A 572 11.35 -7.49 4.27
C GLU A 572 11.88 -7.45 5.71
N ALA A 573 11.73 -8.56 6.44
CA ALA A 573 12.19 -8.73 7.81
C ALA A 573 12.77 -10.14 8.02
N ASP A 574 13.87 -10.25 8.79
CA ASP A 574 14.45 -11.53 9.24
C ASP A 574 13.45 -12.41 10.02
N GLN A 575 12.48 -11.80 10.69
CA GLN A 575 11.40 -12.50 11.40
C GLN A 575 10.08 -12.33 10.65
N ASP A 576 9.31 -13.41 10.57
CA ASP A 576 7.98 -13.38 9.97
C ASP A 576 7.10 -12.32 10.67
N ILE A 577 6.68 -11.32 9.89
CA ILE A 577 5.74 -10.31 10.37
C ILE A 577 4.37 -10.98 10.59
N LYS A 578 3.78 -10.80 11.77
CA LYS A 578 2.50 -11.42 12.08
C LYS A 578 1.40 -10.78 11.23
N THR A 579 0.70 -11.61 10.46
CA THR A 579 -0.46 -11.21 9.66
C THR A 579 -1.71 -11.99 10.06
N ALA A 580 -2.87 -11.34 10.04
CA ALA A 580 -4.14 -12.00 10.27
C ALA A 580 -4.51 -12.92 9.09
N SER A 581 -5.42 -13.86 9.34
CA SER A 581 -5.87 -14.82 8.33
C SER A 581 -6.64 -14.12 7.19
N ALA A 582 -6.62 -14.69 5.98
CA ALA A 582 -7.41 -14.17 4.86
C ALA A 582 -8.94 -14.19 5.15
N SER A 583 -9.41 -15.14 5.97
CA SER A 583 -10.80 -15.21 6.44
C SER A 583 -11.23 -14.00 7.26
N GLU A 584 -10.30 -13.40 8.00
CA GLU A 584 -10.51 -12.16 8.76
C GLU A 584 -10.22 -10.91 7.91
N GLY A 585 -9.94 -11.10 6.62
CA GLY A 585 -9.59 -10.07 5.67
C GLY A 585 -8.11 -9.75 5.59
N GLY A 586 -7.25 -10.45 6.33
CA GLY A 586 -5.81 -10.20 6.40
C GLY A 586 -5.45 -8.91 7.15
N GLY A 587 -4.18 -8.50 7.06
CA GLY A 587 -3.67 -7.28 7.68
C GLY A 587 -2.49 -7.54 8.60
N LEU A 588 -1.69 -6.50 8.84
CA LEU A 588 -0.60 -6.53 9.82
C LEU A 588 -1.18 -6.56 11.22
N VAL A 589 -0.84 -7.59 11.99
CA VAL A 589 -1.32 -7.71 13.37
C VAL A 589 -0.61 -6.67 14.23
N VAL A 590 -1.38 -5.80 14.86
CA VAL A 590 -0.89 -4.73 15.74
C VAL A 590 -1.35 -4.91 17.18
N ASN A 591 -0.55 -4.44 18.13
CA ASN A 591 -0.93 -4.33 19.54
C ASN A 591 -1.78 -3.05 19.80
N ALA A 592 -2.13 -2.79 21.06
CA ALA A 592 -2.91 -1.60 21.45
C ALA A 592 -2.20 -0.26 21.14
N LEU A 593 -0.89 -0.28 20.91
CA LEU A 593 -0.09 0.88 20.52
C LEU A 593 0.09 0.96 19.00
N MET A 594 -0.70 0.20 18.24
CA MET A 594 -0.65 0.07 16.78
C MET A 594 0.71 -0.43 16.25
N GLN A 595 1.52 -1.04 17.11
CA GLN A 595 2.84 -1.56 16.78
C GLN A 595 2.73 -3.00 16.27
N CYS A 596 3.43 -3.29 15.18
CA CYS A 596 3.54 -4.63 14.60
C CYS A 596 4.47 -5.52 15.42
N SER A 597 4.61 -6.80 15.02
CA SER A 597 5.59 -7.71 15.63
C SER A 597 7.05 -7.31 15.36
N VAL A 598 7.28 -6.45 14.37
CA VAL A 598 8.60 -5.91 14.02
C VAL A 598 8.83 -4.58 14.75
N PRO A 599 9.97 -4.39 15.45
CA PRO A 599 10.27 -3.15 16.15
C PRO A 599 10.21 -1.92 15.24
N GLU A 600 9.73 -0.80 15.79
CA GLU A 600 9.58 0.49 15.10
C GLU A 600 8.68 0.52 13.85
N VAL A 601 7.96 -0.58 13.58
CA VAL A 601 6.95 -0.68 12.51
C VAL A 601 5.55 -0.63 13.14
N TYR A 602 4.74 0.28 12.65
CA TYR A 602 3.35 0.50 13.04
C TYR A 602 2.45 0.33 11.83
N ALA A 603 1.17 0.06 12.05
CA ALA A 603 0.19 0.01 10.96
C ALA A 603 -1.14 0.64 11.39
N ALA A 604 -1.83 1.28 10.45
CA ALA A 604 -3.11 1.94 10.69
C ALA A 604 -4.06 1.83 9.50
N GLY A 605 -5.37 1.91 9.76
CA GLY A 605 -6.42 1.77 8.74
C GLY A 605 -6.61 0.33 8.25
N ASP A 606 -7.15 0.16 7.05
CA ASP A 606 -7.59 -1.14 6.51
C ASP A 606 -6.48 -2.20 6.41
N CYS A 607 -5.20 -1.79 6.39
CA CYS A 607 -4.06 -2.70 6.34
C CYS A 607 -3.63 -3.23 7.72
N ALA A 608 -4.17 -2.68 8.81
CA ALA A 608 -3.91 -3.13 10.17
C ALA A 608 -5.01 -4.09 10.67
N TYR A 609 -4.62 -5.02 11.54
CA TYR A 609 -5.52 -5.92 12.26
C TYR A 609 -5.28 -5.80 13.76
N ALA A 610 -6.32 -5.49 14.52
CA ALA A 610 -6.28 -5.33 15.96
C ALA A 610 -6.05 -6.66 16.68
N GLY A 611 -4.81 -6.94 17.06
CA GLY A 611 -4.38 -8.20 17.68
C GLY A 611 -4.27 -8.19 19.20
N TRP A 612 -4.63 -7.09 19.86
CA TRP A 612 -4.58 -7.01 21.32
C TRP A 612 -5.76 -7.75 21.96
N HIS A 613 -5.51 -8.29 23.15
CA HIS A 613 -6.52 -8.96 23.99
C HIS A 613 -6.27 -8.64 25.47
N PRO A 614 -7.33 -8.47 26.29
CA PRO A 614 -8.74 -8.44 25.88
C PRO A 614 -9.07 -7.15 25.09
N LYS A 615 -10.09 -7.22 24.23
CA LYS A 615 -10.72 -6.05 23.60
C LYS A 615 -11.87 -5.58 24.49
N SER A 616 -12.27 -4.31 24.38
CA SER A 616 -13.51 -3.86 25.02
C SER A 616 -14.69 -4.72 24.52
N PRO A 617 -15.63 -5.12 25.40
CA PRO A 617 -16.79 -5.90 25.02
C PRO A 617 -17.69 -5.21 23.99
N HIS A 618 -17.68 -3.88 23.94
CA HIS A 618 -18.50 -3.09 23.01
C HIS A 618 -17.75 -2.63 21.77
N TRP A 619 -16.47 -2.99 21.63
CA TRP A 619 -15.65 -2.62 20.48
C TRP A 619 -15.19 -3.82 19.68
N PHE A 620 -15.26 -3.72 18.36
CA PHE A 620 -14.69 -4.70 17.45
C PHE A 620 -14.24 -4.02 16.17
N GLN A 621 -13.38 -4.71 15.42
CA GLN A 621 -12.81 -4.14 14.21
C GLN A 621 -13.75 -4.30 13.01
N MET A 622 -13.91 -3.21 12.25
CA MET A 622 -14.47 -3.19 10.90
C MET A 622 -13.65 -2.24 10.01
N ARG A 623 -13.65 -2.48 8.70
CA ARG A 623 -12.92 -1.63 7.74
C ARG A 623 -13.72 -0.39 7.38
N LEU A 624 -13.66 0.61 8.26
CA LEU A 624 -14.46 1.82 8.21
C LEU A 624 -13.59 3.08 8.28
N TRP A 625 -14.10 4.15 7.68
CA TRP A 625 -13.45 5.47 7.70
C TRP A 625 -13.20 5.99 9.11
N SER A 626 -14.15 5.80 10.04
CA SER A 626 -14.01 6.20 11.45
C SER A 626 -12.85 5.46 12.13
N GLN A 627 -12.78 4.13 11.99
CA GLN A 627 -11.70 3.33 12.57
C GLN A 627 -10.34 3.62 11.91
N ALA A 628 -10.31 3.96 10.61
CA ALA A 628 -9.08 4.38 9.95
C ALA A 628 -8.50 5.67 10.56
N ARG A 629 -9.36 6.62 10.98
CA ARG A 629 -8.93 7.82 11.71
C ARG A 629 -8.45 7.46 13.13
N GLN A 630 -9.23 6.68 13.88
CA GLN A 630 -8.91 6.29 15.26
C GLN A 630 -7.58 5.54 15.36
N THR A 631 -7.37 4.53 14.51
CA THR A 631 -6.12 3.76 14.48
C THR A 631 -4.93 4.60 14.04
N ALA A 632 -5.09 5.51 13.07
CA ALA A 632 -4.04 6.41 12.65
C ALA A 632 -3.63 7.41 13.72
N PHE A 633 -4.62 7.96 14.42
CA PHE A 633 -4.41 8.86 15.55
C PHE A 633 -3.64 8.18 16.69
N GLN A 634 -4.04 6.95 17.05
CA GLN A 634 -3.32 6.15 18.03
C GLN A 634 -1.89 5.84 17.57
N ALA A 635 -1.70 5.41 16.31
CA ALA A 635 -0.38 5.07 15.78
C ALA A 635 0.58 6.27 15.80
N ALA A 636 0.09 7.46 15.42
CA ALA A 636 0.87 8.70 15.49
C ALA A 636 1.31 9.04 16.90
N LYS A 637 0.38 9.00 17.87
CA LYS A 637 0.70 9.21 19.29
C LYS A 637 1.72 8.19 19.77
N SER A 638 1.48 6.90 19.55
CA SER A 638 2.41 5.84 19.97
C SER A 638 3.81 6.03 19.38
N MET A 639 3.93 6.34 18.08
CA MET A 639 5.22 6.65 17.46
C MET A 639 5.92 7.84 18.11
N PHE A 640 5.20 8.94 18.36
CA PHE A 640 5.75 10.15 18.95
C PHE A 640 6.26 9.91 20.37
N TYR A 641 5.42 9.36 21.26
CA TYR A 641 5.78 9.15 22.66
C TYR A 641 6.82 8.05 22.85
N HIS A 642 6.81 6.98 22.03
CA HIS A 642 7.91 6.01 22.04
C HIS A 642 9.26 6.63 21.64
N THR A 643 9.25 7.72 20.86
CA THR A 643 10.46 8.50 20.58
C THR A 643 10.95 9.27 21.80
N MET A 644 10.03 9.68 22.67
CA MET A 644 10.31 10.35 23.95
C MET A 644 10.63 9.37 25.08
N GLY A 645 10.47 8.06 24.87
CA GLY A 645 10.63 7.05 25.91
C GLY A 645 9.41 6.91 26.83
N GLU A 646 8.25 7.37 26.39
CA GLU A 646 6.97 7.28 27.08
C GLU A 646 5.99 6.37 26.32
N GLU A 647 5.00 5.81 27.01
CA GLU A 647 3.90 5.06 26.40
C GLU A 647 2.58 5.82 26.54
N VAL A 648 1.71 5.70 25.54
CA VAL A 648 0.38 6.31 25.54
C VAL A 648 -0.65 5.23 25.74
N PRO A 649 -1.62 5.40 26.66
CA PRO A 649 -2.72 4.45 26.78
C PRO A 649 -3.51 4.37 25.46
N LEU A 650 -4.24 3.27 25.28
CA LEU A 650 -5.17 3.14 24.17
C LEU A 650 -6.23 4.25 24.27
N ASP A 651 -6.50 4.92 23.15
CA ASP A 651 -7.49 5.99 23.11
C ASP A 651 -8.90 5.48 23.50
N PHE A 652 -9.68 6.33 24.16
CA PHE A 652 -11.02 5.96 24.63
C PHE A 652 -11.98 5.60 23.49
N SER A 653 -11.69 6.00 22.25
CA SER A 653 -12.43 5.57 21.05
C SER A 653 -12.40 4.06 20.78
N PHE A 654 -11.55 3.30 21.47
CA PHE A 654 -11.52 1.84 21.40
C PHE A 654 -12.36 1.16 22.50
N GLU A 655 -13.08 1.92 23.33
CA GLU A 655 -14.00 1.39 24.35
C GLU A 655 -15.38 1.03 23.77
N ILE A 656 -15.83 1.70 22.70
CA ILE A 656 -17.13 1.43 22.08
C ILE A 656 -17.03 1.48 20.55
N PHE A 657 -17.69 0.56 19.87
CA PHE A 657 -17.92 0.67 18.45
C PHE A 657 -18.96 1.77 18.18
N ALA A 658 -18.56 2.86 17.53
CA ALA A 658 -19.45 3.94 17.12
C ALA A 658 -19.24 4.25 15.64
N HIS A 659 -20.31 4.16 14.84
CA HIS A 659 -20.24 4.46 13.40
C HIS A 659 -21.56 5.03 12.88
N MET A 660 -21.45 6.06 12.04
CA MET A 660 -22.57 6.67 11.31
C MET A 660 -22.35 6.51 9.81
N THR A 661 -23.42 6.13 9.10
CA THR A 661 -23.47 6.00 7.64
C THR A 661 -24.88 6.33 7.13
N HIS A 662 -25.11 6.28 5.82
CA HIS A 662 -26.41 6.51 5.21
C HIS A 662 -26.78 5.37 4.27
N PHE A 663 -27.93 4.73 4.50
CA PHE A 663 -28.47 3.70 3.61
C PHE A 663 -29.90 4.03 3.22
N PHE A 664 -30.22 3.88 1.93
CA PHE A 664 -31.55 4.16 1.37
C PHE A 664 -32.10 5.57 1.71
N GLY A 665 -31.20 6.54 1.88
CA GLY A 665 -31.52 7.91 2.27
C GLY A 665 -31.89 8.09 3.74
N PHE A 666 -31.65 7.09 4.59
CA PHE A 666 -31.76 7.21 6.05
C PHE A 666 -30.38 7.31 6.68
N LYS A 667 -30.24 8.16 7.70
CA LYS A 667 -29.14 8.13 8.66
C LYS A 667 -29.16 6.79 9.38
N VAL A 668 -28.02 6.11 9.48
CA VAL A 668 -27.85 4.82 10.17
C VAL A 668 -26.71 4.97 11.17
N VAL A 669 -27.00 4.74 12.44
CA VAL A 669 -26.06 4.82 13.55
C VAL A 669 -25.94 3.45 14.23
N LEU A 670 -24.70 3.04 14.44
CA LEU A 670 -24.31 1.75 15.00
C LEU A 670 -23.50 1.98 16.27
N LEU A 671 -24.03 1.52 17.41
CA LEU A 671 -23.40 1.69 18.72
C LEU A 671 -23.19 0.33 19.41
N GLY A 672 -22.01 0.11 19.95
CA GLY A 672 -21.64 -1.09 20.70
C GLY A 672 -21.89 -2.38 19.92
N ALA A 673 -22.38 -3.41 20.62
CA ALA A 673 -22.84 -4.67 20.02
C ALA A 673 -24.24 -4.49 19.36
N PHE A 674 -24.34 -3.61 18.36
CA PHE A 674 -25.61 -3.21 17.72
C PHE A 674 -26.43 -4.36 17.11
N ASN A 675 -25.80 -5.48 16.78
CA ASN A 675 -26.45 -6.72 16.33
C ASN A 675 -26.20 -7.88 17.31
N GLY A 676 -25.79 -7.60 18.55
CA GLY A 676 -25.39 -8.61 19.52
C GLY A 676 -24.09 -9.32 19.16
N GLN A 677 -23.15 -8.62 18.53
CA GLN A 677 -21.83 -9.16 18.22
C GLN A 677 -21.18 -9.74 19.47
N GLY A 678 -20.83 -11.02 19.44
CA GLY A 678 -20.23 -11.72 20.59
C GLY A 678 -21.22 -12.15 21.68
N LEU A 679 -22.52 -11.94 21.50
CA LEU A 679 -23.57 -12.35 22.43
C LEU A 679 -24.35 -13.55 21.89
N ASP A 680 -24.81 -14.41 22.80
CA ASP A 680 -25.79 -15.45 22.49
C ASP A 680 -27.20 -14.86 22.57
N LEU A 681 -27.73 -14.46 21.41
CA LEU A 681 -29.09 -13.90 21.29
C LEU A 681 -30.21 -14.89 21.64
N THR A 682 -29.90 -16.18 21.83
CA THR A 682 -30.88 -17.18 22.27
C THR A 682 -30.96 -17.32 23.79
N SER A 683 -30.04 -16.67 24.51
CA SER A 683 -30.02 -16.66 25.97
C SER A 683 -31.25 -15.93 26.53
N PRO A 684 -31.90 -16.44 27.60
CA PRO A 684 -33.02 -15.76 28.25
C PRO A 684 -32.62 -14.43 28.92
N ASP A 685 -31.32 -14.23 29.15
CA ASP A 685 -30.77 -13.01 29.77
C ASP A 685 -30.61 -11.86 28.75
N VAL A 686 -30.77 -12.17 27.46
CA VAL A 686 -30.67 -11.21 26.36
C VAL A 686 -32.06 -10.82 25.88
N THR A 687 -32.35 -9.52 25.90
CA THR A 687 -33.61 -8.97 25.42
C THR A 687 -33.34 -7.99 24.28
N VAL A 688 -34.08 -8.11 23.19
CA VAL A 688 -34.04 -7.16 22.08
C VAL A 688 -35.27 -6.26 22.16
N LEU A 689 -35.04 -4.97 22.38
CA LEU A 689 -36.10 -3.96 22.37
C LEU A 689 -36.15 -3.32 20.98
N LEU A 690 -37.36 -3.09 20.47
CA LEU A 690 -37.57 -2.63 19.10
C LEU A 690 -38.72 -1.62 19.02
N ARG A 691 -38.45 -0.47 18.43
CA ARG A 691 -39.43 0.55 18.03
C ARG A 691 -39.31 0.81 16.54
N ILE A 692 -40.43 0.70 15.82
CA ILE A 692 -40.47 0.95 14.37
C ILE A 692 -41.60 1.92 14.08
N THR A 693 -41.25 3.05 13.47
CA THR A 693 -42.20 3.98 12.88
C THR A 693 -42.05 3.89 11.36
N PRO A 694 -42.96 3.20 10.65
CA PRO A 694 -42.81 2.91 9.23
C PRO A 694 -42.46 4.15 8.39
N GLY A 695 -41.38 4.06 7.63
CA GLY A 695 -40.92 5.14 6.73
C GLY A 695 -40.25 6.33 7.44
N GLN A 696 -40.14 6.34 8.77
CA GLN A 696 -39.54 7.42 9.55
C GLN A 696 -38.31 6.96 10.31
N GLU A 697 -38.48 6.02 11.24
CA GLU A 697 -37.39 5.57 12.12
C GLU A 697 -37.50 4.09 12.48
N TYR A 698 -36.33 3.52 12.78
CA TYR A 698 -36.18 2.19 13.34
C TYR A 698 -35.14 2.28 14.46
N VAL A 699 -35.53 1.88 15.67
CA VAL A 699 -34.69 1.91 16.87
C VAL A 699 -34.66 0.51 17.45
N LYS A 700 -33.46 -0.06 17.59
CA LYS A 700 -33.25 -1.37 18.21
C LYS A 700 -32.18 -1.28 19.28
N CYS A 701 -32.44 -1.86 20.44
CA CYS A 701 -31.48 -1.98 21.54
C CYS A 701 -31.28 -3.45 21.91
N ILE A 702 -30.03 -3.83 22.15
CA ILE A 702 -29.64 -5.14 22.67
C ILE A 702 -29.36 -4.98 24.16
N MET A 703 -30.13 -5.68 25.00
CA MET A 703 -30.02 -5.66 26.44
C MET A 703 -29.47 -7.01 26.95
N LEU A 704 -28.60 -6.98 27.94
CA LEU A 704 -28.11 -8.16 28.65
C LEU A 704 -28.19 -7.88 30.15
N ASN A 705 -28.95 -8.70 30.90
CA ASN A 705 -29.11 -8.54 32.36
C ASN A 705 -29.48 -7.10 32.77
N GLY A 706 -30.44 -6.49 32.05
CA GLY A 706 -30.88 -5.12 32.30
C GLY A 706 -29.95 -4.01 31.82
N ARG A 707 -28.79 -4.32 31.23
CA ARG A 707 -27.82 -3.32 30.73
C ARG A 707 -27.78 -3.30 29.22
N MET A 708 -27.71 -2.11 28.61
CA MET A 708 -27.58 -1.98 27.16
C MET A 708 -26.18 -2.37 26.70
N GLN A 709 -26.11 -3.22 25.67
CA GLN A 709 -24.86 -3.69 25.06
C GLN A 709 -24.64 -3.10 23.66
N GLY A 710 -25.72 -2.67 22.99
CA GLY A 710 -25.61 -2.03 21.68
C GLY A 710 -26.95 -1.51 21.18
N ALA A 711 -26.88 -0.63 20.18
CA ALA A 711 -28.04 -0.03 19.54
C ALA A 711 -27.85 0.15 18.03
N LEU A 712 -28.92 -0.07 17.27
CA LEU A 712 -29.05 0.24 15.85
C LEU A 712 -30.16 1.29 15.69
N LEU A 713 -29.77 2.48 15.24
CA LEU A 713 -30.67 3.62 15.05
C LEU A 713 -30.71 3.96 13.57
N ILE A 714 -31.90 4.05 13.00
CA ILE A 714 -32.12 4.38 11.59
C ILE A 714 -33.16 5.49 11.53
N GLY A 715 -32.87 6.54 10.76
CA GLY A 715 -33.66 7.77 10.73
C GLY A 715 -33.15 8.81 11.72
N GLU A 716 -33.93 9.89 11.89
CA GLU A 716 -33.65 10.91 12.89
C GLU A 716 -34.29 10.49 14.22
N THR A 717 -33.48 9.92 15.11
CA THR A 717 -33.95 9.32 16.37
C THR A 717 -33.69 10.18 17.59
N ASP A 718 -32.68 11.05 17.55
CA ASP A 718 -32.20 11.88 18.67
C ASP A 718 -31.85 11.07 19.94
N LEU A 719 -31.36 9.84 19.75
CA LEU A 719 -31.03 8.87 20.83
C LEU A 719 -29.54 8.50 20.87
N GLU A 720 -28.75 9.03 19.94
CA GLU A 720 -27.36 8.67 19.71
C GLU A 720 -26.49 8.89 20.95
N GLU A 721 -26.57 10.08 21.55
CA GLU A 721 -25.76 10.47 22.72
C GLU A 721 -26.18 9.70 23.96
N THR A 722 -27.48 9.69 24.25
CA THR A 722 -28.06 8.98 25.38
C THR A 722 -27.69 7.49 25.36
N PHE A 723 -27.84 6.80 24.21
CA PHE A 723 -27.51 5.38 24.13
C PHE A 723 -26.01 5.11 24.15
N GLU A 724 -25.18 5.98 23.56
CA GLU A 724 -23.73 5.88 23.72
C GLU A 724 -23.34 5.95 25.21
N ASN A 725 -23.86 6.92 25.94
CA ASN A 725 -23.59 7.11 27.37
C ASN A 725 -24.07 5.93 28.22
N VAL A 726 -25.28 5.43 27.95
CA VAL A 726 -25.84 4.26 28.66
C VAL A 726 -24.98 3.01 28.43
N ILE A 727 -24.50 2.77 27.21
CA ILE A 727 -23.62 1.63 26.90
C ILE A 727 -22.28 1.81 27.60
N LEU A 728 -21.63 2.98 27.49
CA LEU A 728 -20.33 3.22 28.12
C LEU A 728 -20.36 3.11 29.64
N ASN A 729 -21.40 3.68 30.26
CA ASN A 729 -21.57 3.65 31.72
C ASN A 729 -22.10 2.31 32.24
N GLN A 730 -22.54 1.42 31.33
CA GLN A 730 -23.18 0.15 31.66
C GLN A 730 -24.28 0.33 32.71
N LEU A 731 -25.19 1.29 32.52
CA LEU A 731 -26.25 1.57 33.50
C LEU A 731 -27.25 0.41 33.60
N ASP A 732 -27.76 0.16 34.81
CA ASP A 732 -28.83 -0.82 35.02
C ASP A 732 -30.17 -0.17 34.69
N LEU A 733 -30.80 -0.64 33.61
CA LEU A 733 -32.06 -0.14 33.07
C LEU A 733 -33.24 -1.06 33.38
N SER A 734 -33.07 -2.04 34.28
CA SER A 734 -34.11 -3.01 34.62
C SER A 734 -35.42 -2.36 35.09
N SER A 735 -35.34 -1.18 35.72
CA SER A 735 -36.51 -0.42 36.18
C SER A 735 -37.37 0.16 35.05
N PHE A 736 -36.78 0.40 33.87
CA PHE A 736 -37.47 0.97 32.72
C PHE A 736 -38.12 -0.12 31.87
N GLY A 737 -37.48 -1.29 31.74
CA GLY A 737 -38.02 -2.43 30.99
C GLY A 737 -38.39 -2.04 29.55
N GLU A 738 -39.62 -2.33 29.14
CA GLU A 738 -40.14 -2.02 27.80
C GLU A 738 -40.37 -0.50 27.56
N HIS A 739 -40.49 0.28 28.64
CA HIS A 739 -40.71 1.73 28.55
C HIS A 739 -39.47 2.50 28.08
N LEU A 740 -38.32 1.86 27.98
CA LEU A 740 -37.07 2.48 27.50
C LEU A 740 -37.20 3.07 26.09
N LEU A 741 -38.07 2.51 25.24
CA LEU A 741 -38.29 3.00 23.88
C LEU A 741 -39.60 3.78 23.72
N ASP A 742 -40.34 4.06 24.81
CA ASP A 742 -41.59 4.82 24.73
C ASP A 742 -41.30 6.26 24.26
N PRO A 743 -41.83 6.69 23.10
CA PRO A 743 -41.56 8.03 22.57
C PRO A 743 -42.14 9.16 23.44
N ASN A 744 -43.02 8.86 24.40
CA ASN A 744 -43.57 9.86 25.32
C ASN A 744 -42.71 10.06 26.57
N ILE A 745 -41.68 9.24 26.76
CA ILE A 745 -40.76 9.34 27.89
C ILE A 745 -39.46 9.91 27.35
N ASP A 746 -39.15 11.13 27.78
CA ASP A 746 -37.86 11.72 27.48
C ASP A 746 -36.78 11.09 28.37
N ILE A 747 -36.06 10.13 27.79
CA ILE A 747 -34.99 9.42 28.49
C ILE A 747 -33.68 10.19 28.48
N SER A 748 -33.52 11.19 27.62
CA SER A 748 -32.27 11.94 27.51
C SER A 748 -32.04 12.78 28.78
N ASP A 749 -33.09 13.39 29.33
CA ASP A 749 -33.09 14.11 30.61
C ASP A 749 -32.59 13.28 31.82
N TYR A 750 -32.65 11.95 31.74
CA TYR A 750 -32.22 11.06 32.83
C TYR A 750 -30.76 10.59 32.71
N PHE A 751 -30.18 10.64 31.51
CA PHE A 751 -28.94 9.92 31.19
C PHE A 751 -27.89 10.72 30.41
N ASP A 752 -28.23 11.93 29.97
CA ASP A 752 -27.28 12.94 29.46
C ASP A 752 -26.56 13.65 30.62
#